data_AF-A0A954FRI9-F1
#
_entry.id   AF-A0A954FRI9-F1
#
_cell.length_a   1.000
_cell.length_b   1.000
_cell.length_c   1.000
_cell.angle_alpha   90.00
_cell.angle_beta   90.00
_cell.angle_gamma   90.00
#
_symmetry.space_group_name_H-M   'P 1'
#
loop_
_entity.id
_entity.type
_entity.pdbx_description
1 polymer ?
#
loop_
_entity_poly.entity_id
_entity_poly.type
_entity_poly.pdbx_seq_one_letter_code
_entity_poly.pdbx_strand_id
1 'polypeptide(L)'
;MATRRSLSVEDVRDLGRLDAAAIAQVVSDAQPFVRNADELHDTLLSRILLPVDEGNEWSDWFTELADCGRATRVTFHPESAGPDARQAWTATERVPAVLAAFPNAVLTPMVHIPEGVRREWESTDARVAMVRGLLESCGPITTEAAAARIGITVSQTDAALESLEGEGILLRGKFSSRSFLPHTSHEHVSYDDAQNVAESTPHSQNPEDEASQVAVDPEEQFGKTPRLQVETEWCHRRLLSRIHRLTMDGLRRQIEPVSIEIFMKFLFRHHGILEPYRRTGSNGLFEVIGQLQGLDIPAVAWERDVLPLRVTGYESEWLDELCLTGEVGWSRLFPPPRNPDKSRPMASLTRVAPISIFLREDLPWLSARAPVTDIEGISSPAEQVLEILTSRGAMFGTDLQTETRMLRDHLDDALGELVSRGLITADGIAGLRALIAEKQPASRRSNRGRAERIRVTRAAIGRWSAARPLSGPGLNSISEDTSERPASGITTEWAWQLLRRWGIVFRDLLSAEDGAPTWFELLQIFRRLEARGEIRGGRFITGVAGEQFALADTVQKLRQIRDEGSRREIVVITAADPLNLVGILSRQERVPGTASNRVAYLDGLPVAALRGGTTEFLNEFPEDLHSSVLSQVQQCWILPRQHVSGLVTAGEQTL
;
A
#
# COMPACT_ATOMS: atom_id res chain seq x y z
N MET A 1 7.98 20.43 5.48
CA MET A 1 8.55 19.25 6.18
C MET A 1 7.66 18.95 7.38
N ALA A 2 6.70 18.05 7.22
CA ALA A 2 5.94 17.50 8.34
C ALA A 2 5.76 16.00 8.08
N THR A 3 6.29 15.19 8.98
CA THR A 3 5.99 13.77 9.20
C THR A 3 5.40 12.98 8.02
N ARG A 4 6.28 12.43 7.17
CA ARG A 4 6.08 11.05 6.73
C ARG A 4 5.86 10.23 8.00
N ARG A 5 4.64 9.74 8.23
CA ARG A 5 4.44 8.58 9.12
C ARG A 5 5.02 7.37 8.38
N SER A 6 6.35 7.25 8.43
CA SER A 6 6.99 5.95 8.29
C SER A 6 6.30 5.02 9.27
N LEU A 7 5.74 3.93 8.76
CA LEU A 7 5.35 2.77 9.56
C LEU A 7 6.45 2.52 10.59
N SER A 8 6.07 2.31 11.85
CA SER A 8 7.07 2.08 12.89
C SER A 8 7.87 0.82 12.53
N VAL A 9 9.09 0.71 13.05
CA VAL A 9 9.93 -0.49 12.88
C VAL A 9 9.24 -1.74 13.45
N GLU A 10 8.19 -1.56 14.26
CA GLU A 10 7.33 -2.61 14.79
C GLU A 10 6.18 -2.96 13.82
N ASP A 11 5.52 -1.99 13.19
CA ASP A 11 4.49 -2.23 12.15
C ASP A 11 5.05 -2.98 10.93
N VAL A 12 6.31 -2.70 10.55
CA VAL A 12 6.99 -3.40 9.44
C VAL A 12 7.31 -4.87 9.79
N ARG A 13 7.38 -5.24 11.07
CA ARG A 13 7.66 -6.62 11.49
C ARG A 13 6.45 -7.55 11.35
N ASP A 14 5.23 -7.07 11.56
CA ASP A 14 4.03 -7.91 11.42
C ASP A 14 3.70 -8.26 9.95
N LEU A 15 4.16 -7.46 8.98
CA LEU A 15 4.08 -7.77 7.55
C LEU A 15 4.99 -8.95 7.13
N GLY A 16 5.96 -9.33 7.96
CA GLY A 16 6.96 -10.36 7.66
C GLY A 16 6.69 -11.76 8.25
N ARG A 17 5.56 -11.97 8.95
CA ARG A 17 5.26 -13.26 9.59
C ARG A 17 5.00 -14.35 8.56
N LEU A 18 5.95 -15.25 8.41
CA LEU A 18 5.84 -16.45 7.59
C LEU A 18 4.87 -17.45 8.25
N ASP A 19 4.11 -18.17 7.43
CA ASP A 19 3.22 -19.22 7.93
C ASP A 19 4.05 -20.41 8.46
N ALA A 20 3.76 -20.84 9.68
CA ALA A 20 4.43 -21.98 10.31
C ALA A 20 4.24 -23.28 9.52
N ALA A 21 3.09 -23.47 8.86
CA ALA A 21 2.86 -24.61 7.98
C ALA A 21 3.70 -24.53 6.69
N ALA A 22 3.86 -23.32 6.12
CA ALA A 22 4.76 -23.09 4.99
C ALA A 22 6.24 -23.28 5.35
N ILE A 23 6.66 -22.90 6.57
CA ILE A 23 8.00 -23.22 7.10
C ILE A 23 8.16 -24.75 7.15
N ALA A 24 7.25 -25.44 7.86
CA ALA A 24 7.32 -26.89 8.04
C ALA A 24 7.36 -27.65 6.70
N GLN A 25 6.53 -27.26 5.71
CA GLN A 25 6.53 -27.86 4.39
C GLN A 25 7.89 -27.68 3.68
N VAL A 26 8.46 -26.48 3.65
CA VAL A 26 9.75 -26.26 2.97
C VAL A 26 10.90 -26.96 3.69
N VAL A 27 10.88 -27.03 5.01
CA VAL A 27 11.87 -27.80 5.79
C VAL A 27 11.77 -29.29 5.47
N SER A 28 10.56 -29.84 5.36
CA SER A 28 10.34 -31.22 4.92
C SER A 28 10.79 -31.44 3.47
N ASP A 29 10.46 -30.53 2.55
CA ASP A 29 10.87 -30.59 1.14
C ASP A 29 12.39 -30.40 0.93
N ALA A 30 13.11 -29.89 1.94
CA ALA A 30 14.54 -29.61 1.91
C ALA A 30 15.37 -30.67 2.65
N GLN A 31 14.72 -31.62 3.34
CA GLN A 31 15.44 -32.78 3.88
C GLN A 31 16.03 -33.61 2.73
N PRO A 32 17.23 -34.20 2.90
CA PRO A 32 17.79 -35.12 1.93
C PRO A 32 16.86 -36.32 1.71
N PHE A 33 16.43 -36.53 0.47
CA PHE A 33 15.61 -37.67 0.11
C PHE A 33 16.50 -38.82 -0.37
N VAL A 34 16.85 -39.70 0.55
CA VAL A 34 17.80 -40.80 0.35
C VAL A 34 17.06 -42.13 0.13
N ARG A 35 17.30 -42.79 -1.00
CA ARG A 35 16.69 -44.10 -1.36
C ARG A 35 17.70 -45.24 -1.50
N ASN A 36 18.99 -44.94 -1.48
CA ASN A 36 20.09 -45.90 -1.64
C ASN A 36 21.41 -45.28 -1.12
N ALA A 37 22.47 -46.09 -1.08
CA ALA A 37 23.80 -45.67 -0.65
C ALA A 37 24.42 -44.54 -1.50
N ASP A 38 24.13 -44.46 -2.81
CA ASP A 38 24.67 -43.38 -3.66
C ASP A 38 24.06 -42.01 -3.31
N GLU A 39 22.74 -41.94 -3.10
CA GLU A 39 22.05 -40.73 -2.66
C GLU A 39 22.46 -40.30 -1.25
N LEU A 40 22.85 -41.27 -0.40
CA LEU A 40 23.42 -40.99 0.91
C LEU A 40 24.82 -40.39 0.79
N HIS A 41 25.63 -40.91 -0.14
CA HIS A 41 26.96 -40.38 -0.43
C HIS A 41 26.89 -38.93 -0.93
N ASP A 42 25.99 -38.63 -1.86
CA ASP A 42 25.75 -37.25 -2.34
C ASP A 42 25.27 -36.31 -1.21
N THR A 43 24.47 -36.85 -0.28
CA THR A 43 24.05 -36.13 0.94
C THR A 43 25.24 -35.80 1.83
N LEU A 44 26.16 -36.75 2.05
CA LEU A 44 27.40 -36.55 2.81
C LEU A 44 28.37 -35.58 2.11
N LEU A 45 28.44 -35.61 0.77
CA LEU A 45 29.24 -34.66 -0.02
C LEU A 45 28.72 -33.22 0.13
N SER A 46 27.41 -33.03 0.28
CA SER A 46 26.77 -31.72 0.47
C SER A 46 26.79 -31.25 1.93
N ARG A 47 26.44 -32.11 2.89
CA ARG A 47 26.41 -31.79 4.33
C ARG A 47 27.81 -31.68 4.95
N ILE A 48 28.81 -32.35 4.38
CA ILE A 48 30.21 -32.51 4.85
C ILE A 48 30.32 -33.28 6.18
N LEU A 49 29.51 -32.94 7.17
CA LEU A 49 29.42 -33.55 8.48
C LEU A 49 27.93 -33.75 8.83
N LEU A 50 27.51 -35.00 9.00
CA LEU A 50 26.14 -35.38 9.35
C LEU A 50 26.15 -36.09 10.71
N PRO A 51 25.60 -35.50 11.79
CA PRO A 51 25.51 -36.15 13.11
C PRO A 51 24.84 -37.52 13.02
N VAL A 52 25.31 -38.50 13.81
CA VAL A 52 24.78 -39.88 13.76
C VAL A 52 23.28 -39.92 14.10
N ASP A 53 22.82 -39.04 14.99
CA ASP A 53 21.42 -38.89 15.39
C ASP A 53 20.51 -38.39 14.25
N GLU A 54 21.03 -37.57 13.32
CA GLU A 54 20.30 -37.14 12.11
C GLU A 54 20.20 -38.27 11.05
N GLY A 55 20.98 -39.35 11.17
CA GLY A 55 21.11 -40.40 10.14
C GLY A 55 20.61 -41.81 10.51
N ASN A 56 20.00 -42.00 11.68
CA ASN A 56 19.67 -43.35 12.20
C ASN A 56 18.90 -44.27 11.22
N GLU A 57 18.02 -43.70 10.39
CA GLU A 57 17.20 -44.43 9.41
C GLU A 57 18.00 -45.05 8.25
N TRP A 58 19.26 -44.64 8.06
CA TRP A 58 20.12 -45.07 6.95
C TRP A 58 21.31 -45.94 7.39
N SER A 59 21.22 -46.54 8.59
CA SER A 59 22.30 -47.31 9.23
C SER A 59 22.90 -48.43 8.34
N ASP A 60 22.07 -49.10 7.54
CA ASP A 60 22.53 -50.15 6.62
C ASP A 60 23.38 -49.56 5.47
N TRP A 61 22.95 -48.45 4.87
CA TRP A 61 23.69 -47.76 3.80
C TRP A 61 24.96 -47.07 4.30
N PHE A 62 24.99 -46.56 5.54
CA PHE A 62 26.24 -46.09 6.15
C PHE A 62 27.26 -47.23 6.29
N THR A 63 26.79 -48.43 6.63
CA THR A 63 27.64 -49.62 6.73
C THR A 63 28.17 -50.00 5.33
N GLU A 64 27.30 -50.06 4.32
CA GLU A 64 27.67 -50.31 2.92
C GLU A 64 28.71 -49.30 2.40
N LEU A 65 28.51 -48.00 2.65
CA LEU A 65 29.46 -46.94 2.27
C LEU A 65 30.79 -47.03 3.05
N ALA A 66 30.77 -47.47 4.30
CA ALA A 66 31.99 -47.67 5.08
C ALA A 66 32.80 -48.89 4.59
N ASP A 67 32.13 -50.00 4.30
CA ASP A 67 32.75 -51.24 3.80
C ASP A 67 33.42 -51.06 2.43
N CYS A 68 32.83 -50.23 1.55
CA CYS A 68 33.46 -49.84 0.28
C CYS A 68 34.40 -48.62 0.38
N GLY A 69 34.64 -48.09 1.58
CA GLY A 69 35.59 -46.99 1.83
C GLY A 69 35.15 -45.60 1.34
N ARG A 70 33.85 -45.42 1.01
CA ARG A 70 33.26 -44.16 0.54
C ARG A 70 32.83 -43.23 1.68
N ALA A 71 32.52 -43.77 2.86
CA ALA A 71 32.23 -42.99 4.05
C ALA A 71 33.04 -43.46 5.26
N THR A 72 33.15 -42.60 6.28
CA THR A 72 33.71 -42.97 7.59
C THR A 72 32.96 -42.25 8.71
N ARG A 73 32.92 -42.89 9.89
CA ARG A 73 32.41 -42.26 11.10
C ARG A 73 33.54 -41.53 11.80
N VAL A 74 33.29 -40.27 12.12
CA VAL A 74 34.22 -39.37 12.79
C VAL A 74 33.77 -39.18 14.23
N THR A 75 34.68 -39.40 15.17
CA THR A 75 34.49 -39.09 16.59
C THR A 75 35.31 -37.85 16.94
N PHE A 76 34.68 -36.81 17.48
CA PHE A 76 35.33 -35.54 17.78
C PHE A 76 34.76 -34.93 19.08
N HIS A 77 35.58 -34.15 19.79
CA HIS A 77 35.11 -33.39 20.94
C HIS A 77 34.73 -31.97 20.46
N PRO A 78 33.47 -31.53 20.65
CA PRO A 78 33.06 -30.19 20.28
C PRO A 78 33.72 -29.17 21.21
N GLU A 79 34.27 -28.08 20.67
CA GLU A 79 34.89 -27.00 21.47
C GLU A 79 33.89 -26.27 22.38
N SER A 80 32.58 -26.49 22.17
CA SER A 80 31.47 -25.73 22.74
C SER A 80 30.49 -26.52 23.60
N ALA A 81 30.59 -27.86 23.68
CA ALA A 81 29.52 -28.68 24.24
C ALA A 81 30.02 -29.87 25.08
N GLY A 82 30.49 -29.58 26.29
CA GLY A 82 30.75 -30.58 27.34
C GLY A 82 31.95 -31.50 27.10
N PRO A 83 32.18 -32.50 27.98
CA PRO A 83 33.26 -33.47 27.81
C PRO A 83 32.93 -34.58 26.80
N ASP A 84 31.67 -34.70 26.39
CA ASP A 84 31.17 -35.86 25.64
C ASP A 84 31.62 -35.83 24.17
N ALA A 85 32.20 -36.95 23.73
CA ALA A 85 32.60 -37.15 22.35
C ALA A 85 31.36 -37.28 21.45
N ARG A 86 31.30 -36.47 20.39
CA ARG A 86 30.26 -36.54 19.36
C ARG A 86 30.68 -37.45 18.22
N GLN A 87 29.70 -38.05 17.56
CA GLN A 87 29.90 -38.89 16.39
C GLN A 87 29.10 -38.34 15.20
N ALA A 88 29.72 -38.32 14.03
CA ALA A 88 29.11 -37.92 12.77
C ALA A 88 29.65 -38.76 11.60
N TRP A 89 28.91 -38.83 10.52
CA TRP A 89 29.35 -39.42 9.26
C TRP A 89 29.89 -38.35 8.31
N THR A 90 30.90 -38.72 7.52
CA THR A 90 31.45 -37.92 6.43
C THR A 90 31.78 -38.81 5.23
N ALA A 91 31.68 -38.25 4.02
CA ALA A 91 32.23 -38.89 2.83
C ALA A 91 33.77 -38.84 2.87
N THR A 92 34.45 -39.86 2.34
CA THR A 92 35.92 -39.95 2.34
C THR A 92 36.58 -38.74 1.67
N GLU A 93 35.96 -38.21 0.62
CA GLU A 93 36.34 -36.98 -0.10
C GLU A 93 36.27 -35.71 0.77
N ARG A 94 35.46 -35.72 1.83
CA ARG A 94 35.23 -34.59 2.74
C ARG A 94 36.01 -34.69 4.05
N VAL A 95 36.64 -35.83 4.34
CA VAL A 95 37.55 -36.01 5.50
C VAL A 95 38.59 -34.88 5.66
N PRO A 96 39.24 -34.34 4.60
CA PRO A 96 40.15 -33.21 4.76
C PRO A 96 39.50 -31.95 5.35
N ALA A 97 38.25 -31.66 5.00
CA ALA A 97 37.51 -30.54 5.57
C ALA A 97 37.16 -30.81 7.04
N VAL A 98 36.77 -32.05 7.37
CA VAL A 98 36.47 -32.44 8.75
C VAL A 98 37.71 -32.35 9.65
N LEU A 99 38.87 -32.80 9.18
CA LEU A 99 40.14 -32.68 9.93
C LEU A 99 40.64 -31.23 10.03
N ALA A 100 40.36 -30.38 9.03
CA ALA A 100 40.67 -28.94 9.12
C ALA A 100 39.78 -28.20 10.13
N ALA A 101 38.52 -28.62 10.29
CA ALA A 101 37.61 -28.09 11.30
C ALA A 101 37.87 -28.69 12.70
N PHE A 102 38.23 -29.98 12.78
CA PHE A 102 38.43 -30.74 14.02
C PHE A 102 39.75 -31.53 13.99
N PRO A 103 40.91 -30.91 14.31
CA PRO A 103 42.23 -31.52 14.14
C PRO A 103 42.47 -32.81 14.94
N ASN A 104 41.76 -32.99 16.07
CA ASN A 104 41.87 -34.14 16.96
C ASN A 104 40.81 -35.23 16.69
N ALA A 105 40.11 -35.18 15.56
CA ALA A 105 39.04 -36.11 15.26
C ALA A 105 39.56 -37.50 14.85
N VAL A 106 38.91 -38.55 15.36
CA VAL A 106 39.28 -39.95 15.14
C VAL A 106 38.33 -40.58 14.11
N LEU A 107 38.89 -41.19 13.06
CA LEU A 107 38.15 -41.84 11.98
C LEU A 107 37.96 -43.33 12.29
N THR A 108 36.78 -43.90 12.00
CA THR A 108 36.49 -45.32 12.18
C THR A 108 35.46 -45.79 11.14
N PRO A 109 35.83 -46.64 10.16
CA PRO A 109 37.19 -47.14 9.88
C PRO A 109 38.13 -46.02 9.37
N MET A 110 39.45 -46.23 9.45
CA MET A 110 40.39 -45.34 8.76
C MET A 110 40.25 -45.52 7.25
N VAL A 111 40.11 -44.42 6.51
CA VAL A 111 39.92 -44.40 5.06
C VAL A 111 41.11 -43.76 4.35
N HIS A 112 41.46 -44.27 3.17
CA HIS A 112 42.49 -43.69 2.32
C HIS A 112 41.85 -42.76 1.28
N ILE A 113 42.28 -41.51 1.23
CA ILE A 113 41.73 -40.48 0.34
C ILE A 113 42.53 -40.47 -0.97
N PRO A 114 41.93 -40.78 -2.14
CA PRO A 114 42.64 -40.77 -3.42
C PRO A 114 43.15 -39.37 -3.78
N GLU A 115 44.40 -39.27 -4.27
CA GLU A 115 45.05 -37.99 -4.60
C GLU A 115 44.23 -37.13 -5.57
N GLY A 116 43.60 -37.75 -6.58
CA GLY A 116 42.77 -37.05 -7.57
C GLY A 116 41.49 -36.40 -7.04
N VAL A 117 41.10 -36.66 -5.78
CA VAL A 117 39.91 -36.07 -5.13
C VAL A 117 40.27 -35.33 -3.84
N ARG A 118 41.54 -35.37 -3.43
CA ARG A 118 42.04 -34.72 -2.22
C ARG A 118 42.14 -33.20 -2.42
N ARG A 119 41.20 -32.46 -1.83
CA ARG A 119 41.28 -31.00 -1.68
C ARG A 119 41.83 -30.63 -0.31
N GLU A 120 42.74 -29.67 -0.25
CA GLU A 120 43.16 -29.03 1.00
C GLU A 120 42.15 -27.94 1.43
N TRP A 121 42.00 -27.77 2.75
CA TRP A 121 41.02 -26.87 3.36
C TRP A 121 41.67 -26.06 4.46
N GLU A 122 41.38 -24.75 4.49
CA GLU A 122 41.58 -23.97 5.70
C GLU A 122 40.48 -24.31 6.73
N SER A 123 40.78 -24.16 8.02
CA SER A 123 39.80 -24.38 9.10
C SER A 123 38.57 -23.47 8.97
N THR A 124 38.76 -22.23 8.50
CA THR A 124 37.67 -21.27 8.27
C THR A 124 36.77 -21.70 7.10
N ASP A 125 37.35 -22.00 5.94
CA ASP A 125 36.64 -22.50 4.75
C ASP A 125 35.83 -23.79 5.04
N ALA A 126 36.42 -24.71 5.81
CA ALA A 126 35.75 -25.95 6.19
C ALA A 126 34.49 -25.69 7.02
N ARG A 127 34.59 -24.78 8.02
CA ARG A 127 33.43 -24.37 8.84
C ARG A 127 32.37 -23.64 8.03
N VAL A 128 32.77 -22.71 7.13
CA VAL A 128 31.86 -22.03 6.20
C VAL A 128 31.09 -23.04 5.34
N ALA A 129 31.77 -24.07 4.81
CA ALA A 129 31.14 -25.10 4.00
C ALA A 129 30.21 -26.04 4.80
N MET A 130 30.56 -26.40 6.04
CA MET A 130 29.67 -27.16 6.93
C MET A 130 28.40 -26.39 7.32
N VAL A 131 28.55 -25.10 7.66
CA VAL A 131 27.43 -24.20 7.98
C VAL A 131 26.52 -24.02 6.76
N ARG A 132 27.10 -23.84 5.56
CA ARG A 132 26.35 -23.79 4.29
C ARG A 132 25.55 -25.08 4.05
N GLY A 133 26.18 -26.24 4.16
CA GLY A 133 25.52 -27.55 3.95
C GLY A 133 24.37 -27.81 4.94
N LEU A 134 24.50 -27.38 6.19
CA LEU A 134 23.39 -27.41 7.16
C LEU A 134 22.22 -26.52 6.68
N LEU A 135 22.51 -25.26 6.34
CA LEU A 135 21.49 -24.26 6.00
C LEU A 135 20.79 -24.50 4.65
N GLU A 136 21.39 -25.28 3.76
CA GLU A 136 20.74 -25.73 2.52
C GLU A 136 19.61 -26.74 2.76
N SER A 137 19.60 -27.42 3.91
CA SER A 137 18.64 -28.47 4.28
C SER A 137 17.81 -28.18 5.54
N CYS A 138 18.04 -27.06 6.24
CA CYS A 138 17.25 -26.65 7.39
C CYS A 138 16.46 -25.36 7.17
N GLY A 139 15.46 -25.11 8.03
CA GLY A 139 14.69 -23.87 8.03
C GLY A 139 15.43 -22.71 8.69
N PRO A 140 14.70 -21.67 9.11
CA PRO A 140 15.21 -20.67 10.05
C PRO A 140 15.87 -21.32 11.28
N ILE A 141 17.08 -20.89 11.61
CA ILE A 141 17.86 -21.42 12.74
C ILE A 141 18.66 -20.29 13.40
N THR A 142 18.87 -20.37 14.72
CA THR A 142 19.73 -19.41 15.46
C THR A 142 21.21 -19.81 15.36
N THR A 143 22.14 -18.88 15.63
CA THR A 143 23.58 -19.19 15.67
C THR A 143 23.86 -20.32 16.67
N GLU A 144 23.25 -20.27 17.85
CA GLU A 144 23.43 -21.24 18.93
C GLU A 144 22.97 -22.64 18.51
N ALA A 145 21.84 -22.76 17.82
CA ALA A 145 21.34 -24.03 17.32
C ALA A 145 22.19 -24.59 16.16
N ALA A 146 22.72 -23.73 15.29
CA ALA A 146 23.64 -24.15 14.22
C ALA A 146 24.99 -24.62 14.80
N ALA A 147 25.56 -23.85 15.74
CA ALA A 147 26.77 -24.21 16.48
C ALA A 147 26.60 -25.55 17.22
N ALA A 148 25.47 -25.71 17.92
CA ALA A 148 25.13 -26.91 18.67
C ALA A 148 24.83 -28.14 17.79
N ARG A 149 24.50 -28.00 16.49
CA ARG A 149 24.40 -29.12 15.55
C ARG A 149 25.74 -29.53 14.96
N ILE A 150 26.57 -28.57 14.55
CA ILE A 150 27.87 -28.85 13.92
C ILE A 150 28.93 -29.23 14.97
N GLY A 151 28.82 -28.72 16.20
CA GLY A 151 29.79 -28.96 17.27
C GLY A 151 30.97 -27.98 17.30
N ILE A 152 30.81 -26.80 16.70
CA ILE A 152 31.77 -25.69 16.73
C ILE A 152 31.31 -24.60 17.71
N THR A 153 32.15 -23.60 17.98
CA THR A 153 31.78 -22.49 18.86
C THR A 153 30.80 -21.51 18.19
N VAL A 154 30.04 -20.77 19.01
CA VAL A 154 29.12 -19.72 18.55
C VAL A 154 29.88 -18.67 17.72
N SER A 155 31.04 -18.20 18.20
CA SER A 155 31.87 -17.21 17.48
C SER A 155 32.39 -17.72 16.13
N GLN A 156 32.78 -18.99 16.02
CA GLN A 156 33.16 -19.59 14.73
C GLN A 156 31.95 -19.73 13.79
N THR A 157 30.76 -19.93 14.35
CA THR A 157 29.50 -20.05 13.59
C THR A 157 29.06 -18.68 13.08
N ASP A 158 29.10 -17.63 13.90
CA ASP A 158 28.81 -16.25 13.49
C ASP A 158 29.74 -15.81 12.35
N ALA A 159 31.05 -16.02 12.47
CA ALA A 159 32.01 -15.68 11.41
C ALA A 159 31.70 -16.39 10.07
N ALA A 160 31.22 -17.64 10.13
CA ALA A 160 30.78 -18.37 8.95
C ALA A 160 29.44 -17.85 8.38
N LEU A 161 28.48 -17.49 9.25
CA LEU A 161 27.19 -16.93 8.86
C LEU A 161 27.33 -15.53 8.23
N GLU A 162 28.18 -14.67 8.80
CA GLU A 162 28.51 -13.34 8.26
C GLU A 162 29.18 -13.43 6.88
N SER A 163 30.10 -14.39 6.69
CA SER A 163 30.72 -14.66 5.38
C SER A 163 29.66 -15.06 4.33
N LEU A 164 28.73 -15.94 4.69
CA LEU A 164 27.65 -16.39 3.81
C LEU A 164 26.55 -15.31 3.58
N GLU A 165 26.36 -14.37 4.52
CA GLU A 165 25.54 -13.17 4.32
C GLU A 165 26.22 -12.20 3.34
N GLY A 166 27.54 -12.02 3.45
CA GLY A 166 28.34 -11.22 2.50
C GLY A 166 28.30 -11.76 1.07
N GLU A 167 28.28 -13.09 0.89
CA GLU A 167 28.04 -13.75 -0.41
C GLU A 167 26.56 -13.65 -0.88
N GLY A 168 25.63 -13.16 -0.05
CA GLY A 168 24.21 -13.02 -0.39
C GLY A 168 23.40 -14.32 -0.43
N ILE A 169 23.93 -15.37 0.21
CA ILE A 169 23.36 -16.73 0.27
C ILE A 169 22.38 -16.88 1.43
N LEU A 170 22.72 -16.29 2.57
CA LEU A 170 21.86 -16.24 3.75
C LEU A 170 21.15 -14.89 3.86
N LEU A 171 20.07 -14.89 4.62
CA LEU A 171 19.39 -13.69 5.09
C LEU A 171 19.17 -13.81 6.59
N ARG A 172 19.54 -12.76 7.32
CA ARG A 172 19.34 -12.61 8.76
C ARG A 172 17.97 -11.97 9.04
N GLY A 173 17.25 -12.44 10.05
CA GLY A 173 15.92 -11.94 10.37
C GLY A 173 15.25 -12.59 11.56
N LYS A 174 13.91 -12.55 11.55
CA LYS A 174 13.02 -13.17 12.52
C LYS A 174 11.88 -13.80 11.73
N PHE A 175 11.96 -15.12 11.55
CA PHE A 175 11.19 -15.85 10.57
C PHE A 175 10.20 -16.80 11.23
N SER A 176 10.58 -17.47 12.33
CA SER A 176 9.67 -18.25 13.15
C SER A 176 8.95 -17.37 14.18
N SER A 177 7.62 -17.48 14.21
CA SER A 177 6.85 -17.09 15.39
C SER A 177 6.81 -18.29 16.32
N ARG A 178 7.43 -18.22 17.50
CA ARG A 178 7.21 -19.24 18.55
C ARG A 178 5.73 -19.24 18.92
N SER A 179 5.00 -20.22 18.41
CA SER A 179 3.63 -20.50 18.78
C SER A 179 3.62 -20.90 20.25
N PHE A 180 2.71 -20.31 21.03
CA PHE A 180 2.41 -20.83 22.37
C PHE A 180 1.99 -22.30 22.24
N LEU A 181 2.65 -23.20 22.98
CA LEU A 181 2.22 -24.58 23.09
C LEU A 181 0.83 -24.61 23.76
N PRO A 182 -0.17 -25.30 23.18
CA PRO A 182 -1.43 -25.51 23.87
C PRO A 182 -1.22 -26.47 25.05
N HIS A 183 -1.50 -26.03 26.27
CA HIS A 183 -1.61 -26.94 27.41
C HIS A 183 -2.74 -27.94 27.16
N THR A 184 -2.38 -29.21 26.99
CA THR A 184 -3.32 -30.32 27.14
C THR A 184 -2.67 -31.42 27.99
N SER A 185 -3.13 -31.54 29.22
CA SER A 185 -3.15 -32.78 30.00
C SER A 185 -4.20 -32.57 31.08
N HIS A 186 -5.36 -33.19 30.89
CA HIS A 186 -6.42 -33.23 31.88
C HIS A 186 -5.96 -34.07 33.08
N GLU A 187 -6.07 -33.53 34.28
CA GLU A 187 -6.40 -34.37 35.44
C GLU A 187 -7.90 -34.23 35.73
N HIS A 188 -8.58 -35.37 35.78
CA HIS A 188 -9.98 -35.46 36.17
C HIS A 188 -10.10 -35.25 37.68
N VAL A 189 -10.88 -34.26 38.11
CA VAL A 189 -11.62 -34.34 39.38
C VAL A 189 -13.07 -33.97 39.11
N SER A 190 -13.97 -34.81 39.61
CA SER A 190 -15.42 -34.70 39.44
C SER A 190 -16.00 -33.55 40.25
N TYR A 191 -17.05 -32.92 39.73
CA TYR A 191 -17.92 -32.04 40.50
C TYR A 191 -19.08 -32.88 41.05
N ASP A 192 -19.03 -33.21 42.34
CA ASP A 192 -20.23 -33.40 43.16
C ASP A 192 -19.89 -33.27 44.66
N ASP A 193 -20.93 -33.06 45.46
CA ASP A 193 -20.95 -32.94 46.93
C ASP A 193 -20.42 -31.65 47.60
N ALA A 194 -21.43 -30.82 47.91
CA ALA A 194 -21.82 -30.45 49.28
C ALA A 194 -21.14 -29.29 50.04
N GLN A 195 -22.06 -28.40 50.45
CA GLN A 195 -22.00 -27.31 51.42
C GLN A 195 -21.46 -27.68 52.82
N ASN A 196 -21.19 -26.63 53.61
CA ASN A 196 -20.76 -26.59 55.03
C ASN A 196 -19.25 -26.90 55.26
N VAL A 197 -18.56 -26.33 56.26
CA VAL A 197 -18.95 -25.57 57.46
C VAL A 197 -18.12 -24.28 57.59
N ALA A 198 -18.59 -23.31 58.38
CA ALA A 198 -17.87 -22.09 58.75
C ALA A 198 -16.88 -22.30 59.93
N GLU A 199 -16.37 -21.18 60.47
CA GLU A 199 -15.64 -21.05 61.76
C GLU A 199 -14.21 -21.61 61.83
N SER A 200 -13.21 -20.72 61.94
CA SER A 200 -12.47 -20.51 63.21
C SER A 200 -11.26 -19.58 63.03
N THR A 201 -11.26 -18.45 63.74
CA THR A 201 -10.06 -17.66 64.07
C THR A 201 -9.86 -17.74 65.59
N PRO A 202 -8.62 -17.88 66.09
CA PRO A 202 -8.07 -16.83 66.95
C PRO A 202 -6.59 -16.51 66.63
N HIS A 203 -6.12 -15.27 66.58
CA HIS A 203 -5.92 -14.26 67.65
C HIS A 203 -4.60 -14.40 68.45
N SER A 204 -4.03 -13.24 68.81
CA SER A 204 -2.76 -13.01 69.54
C SER A 204 -1.45 -13.32 68.77
N GLN A 205 -0.32 -12.59 68.94
CA GLN A 205 -0.09 -11.31 69.68
C GLN A 205 1.14 -10.53 69.15
N ASN A 206 1.33 -9.31 69.67
CA ASN A 206 2.50 -8.39 69.61
C ASN A 206 2.82 -7.97 71.08
N PRO A 207 3.89 -7.21 71.44
CA PRO A 207 5.00 -6.65 70.63
C PRO A 207 6.41 -6.79 71.29
N GLU A 208 7.39 -6.09 70.71
CA GLU A 208 8.59 -5.47 71.34
C GLU A 208 9.68 -6.34 72.02
N ASP A 209 10.89 -6.34 71.43
CA ASP A 209 12.08 -5.84 72.15
C ASP A 209 13.22 -5.35 71.21
N GLU A 210 13.81 -4.23 71.66
CA GLU A 210 15.09 -3.55 71.37
C GLU A 210 15.81 -3.56 70.00
N ALA A 211 16.30 -2.37 69.64
CA ALA A 211 17.03 -2.09 68.41
C ALA A 211 18.55 -2.27 68.54
N SER A 212 19.20 -2.80 67.50
CA SER A 212 20.49 -2.32 66.97
C SER A 212 20.97 -3.13 65.77
N GLN A 213 20.85 -2.60 64.53
CA GLN A 213 21.93 -2.61 63.53
C GLN A 213 21.60 -1.84 62.23
N VAL A 214 22.56 -0.94 61.91
CA VAL A 214 23.00 -0.37 60.62
C VAL A 214 22.22 -0.72 59.34
N ALA A 215 21.90 0.31 58.56
CA ALA A 215 21.24 0.23 57.26
C ALA A 215 22.10 -0.40 56.15
N VAL A 216 21.45 -1.19 55.29
CA VAL A 216 21.87 -1.57 53.93
C VAL A 216 20.63 -1.53 53.03
N ASP A 217 20.74 -1.03 51.81
CA ASP A 217 19.61 -0.88 50.87
C ASP A 217 19.00 -2.22 50.45
N PRO A 218 17.65 -2.34 50.33
CA PRO A 218 16.98 -3.56 49.91
C PRO A 218 16.84 -3.66 48.37
N GLU A 219 17.97 -3.82 47.66
CA GLU A 219 17.99 -4.21 46.23
C GLU A 219 18.61 -5.60 46.01
N GLU A 220 18.14 -6.65 46.69
CA GLU A 220 18.45 -8.02 46.26
C GLU A 220 17.47 -9.08 46.84
N GLN A 221 16.29 -9.26 46.22
CA GLN A 221 15.54 -10.54 46.13
C GLN A 221 14.16 -10.39 45.44
N PHE A 222 14.16 -10.15 44.13
CA PHE A 222 13.12 -10.71 43.27
C PHE A 222 13.78 -11.35 42.05
N GLY A 223 13.54 -12.65 41.87
CA GLY A 223 14.19 -13.44 40.83
C GLY A 223 13.94 -12.86 39.44
N LYS A 224 15.01 -12.72 38.64
CA LYS A 224 14.94 -12.23 37.26
C LYS A 224 14.00 -13.12 36.44
N THR A 225 12.75 -12.69 36.24
CA THR A 225 11.90 -13.20 35.16
C THR A 225 12.68 -13.02 33.86
N PRO A 226 12.97 -14.08 33.08
CA PRO A 226 13.82 -13.94 31.90
C PRO A 226 13.09 -13.05 30.89
N ARG A 227 13.63 -11.86 30.64
CA ARG A 227 13.21 -11.03 29.49
C ARG A 227 13.48 -11.86 28.24
N LEU A 228 12.42 -12.31 27.58
CA LEU A 228 12.47 -13.05 26.32
C LEU A 228 13.18 -12.19 25.27
N GLN A 229 14.49 -12.38 25.12
CA GLN A 229 15.24 -11.83 24.01
C GLN A 229 14.74 -12.54 22.75
N VAL A 230 14.22 -11.75 21.82
CA VAL A 230 13.77 -12.28 20.53
C VAL A 230 15.03 -12.47 19.69
N GLU A 231 15.57 -13.69 19.77
CA GLU A 231 16.78 -14.16 19.09
C GLU A 231 16.74 -13.90 17.57
N THR A 232 17.93 -13.88 16.97
CA THR A 232 18.09 -13.60 15.54
C THR A 232 18.29 -14.91 14.80
N GLU A 233 17.51 -15.11 13.74
CA GLU A 233 17.55 -16.32 12.93
C GLU A 233 18.21 -16.06 11.58
N TRP A 234 18.80 -17.12 11.04
CA TRP A 234 19.41 -17.18 9.72
C TRP A 234 18.63 -18.16 8.86
N CYS A 235 18.37 -17.80 7.60
CA CYS A 235 17.70 -18.70 6.66
C CYS A 235 18.36 -18.62 5.28
N HIS A 236 18.53 -19.77 4.64
CA HIS A 236 19.02 -19.83 3.27
C HIS A 236 18.04 -19.17 2.29
N ARG A 237 18.54 -18.24 1.46
CA ARG A 237 17.73 -17.35 0.62
C ARG A 237 16.77 -18.08 -0.33
N ARG A 238 17.17 -19.25 -0.86
CA ARG A 238 16.32 -20.07 -1.73
C ARG A 238 15.16 -20.71 -0.96
N LEU A 239 15.39 -21.15 0.28
CA LEU A 239 14.35 -21.72 1.14
C LEU A 239 13.40 -20.63 1.63
N LEU A 240 13.92 -19.49 2.09
CA LEU A 240 13.10 -18.34 2.48
C LEU A 240 12.15 -17.88 1.36
N SER A 241 12.66 -17.86 0.12
CA SER A 241 11.86 -17.54 -1.07
C SER A 241 10.74 -18.56 -1.37
N ARG A 242 10.94 -19.85 -1.03
CA ARG A 242 9.89 -20.89 -1.12
C ARG A 242 8.87 -20.74 0.01
N ILE A 243 9.33 -20.52 1.25
CA ILE A 243 8.46 -20.36 2.43
C ILE A 243 7.53 -19.17 2.24
N HIS A 244 8.07 -18.03 1.79
CA HIS A 244 7.29 -16.83 1.51
C HIS A 244 6.25 -17.07 0.40
N ARG A 245 6.64 -17.77 -0.68
CA ARG A 245 5.70 -18.13 -1.76
C ARG A 245 4.57 -19.03 -1.27
N LEU A 246 4.87 -20.09 -0.51
CA LEU A 246 3.85 -20.99 0.02
C LEU A 246 2.96 -20.33 1.07
N THR A 247 3.51 -19.43 1.91
CA THR A 247 2.73 -18.56 2.80
C THR A 247 1.72 -17.75 2.00
N MET A 248 2.17 -17.09 0.93
CA MET A 248 1.31 -16.27 0.07
C MET A 248 0.28 -17.11 -0.70
N ASP A 249 0.65 -18.29 -1.20
CA ASP A 249 -0.28 -19.20 -1.90
C ASP A 249 -1.32 -19.83 -0.96
N GLY A 250 -0.96 -20.12 0.30
CA GLY A 250 -1.88 -20.51 1.35
C GLY A 250 -2.90 -19.40 1.65
N LEU A 251 -2.41 -18.18 1.87
CA LEU A 251 -3.26 -17.00 2.08
C LEU A 251 -4.18 -16.72 0.89
N ARG A 252 -3.70 -16.87 -0.35
CA ARG A 252 -4.49 -16.75 -1.60
C ARG A 252 -5.61 -17.78 -1.70
N ARG A 253 -5.38 -19.03 -1.26
CA ARG A 253 -6.41 -20.09 -1.26
C ARG A 253 -7.51 -19.86 -0.23
N GLN A 254 -7.24 -19.09 0.82
CA GLN A 254 -8.21 -18.69 1.84
C GLN A 254 -9.05 -17.46 1.44
N ILE A 255 -9.03 -17.03 0.17
CA ILE A 255 -9.77 -15.87 -0.32
C ILE A 255 -10.95 -16.33 -1.19
N GLU A 256 -12.13 -16.34 -0.58
CA GLU A 256 -13.38 -16.37 -1.33
C GLU A 256 -13.60 -14.97 -1.95
N PRO A 257 -13.76 -14.88 -3.29
CA PRO A 257 -13.95 -13.60 -3.97
C PRO A 257 -15.37 -13.07 -3.76
N VAL A 258 -15.51 -11.75 -3.60
CA VAL A 258 -16.81 -11.08 -3.41
C VAL A 258 -17.46 -10.70 -4.75
N SER A 259 -18.72 -10.23 -4.72
CA SER A 259 -19.38 -9.69 -5.91
C SER A 259 -19.03 -8.22 -6.19
N ILE A 260 -19.36 -7.74 -7.39
CA ILE A 260 -19.11 -6.35 -7.80
C ILE A 260 -19.90 -5.35 -6.93
N GLU A 261 -21.09 -5.73 -6.48
CA GLU A 261 -21.92 -4.93 -5.58
C GLU A 261 -21.24 -4.73 -4.21
N ILE A 262 -20.64 -5.79 -3.66
CA ILE A 262 -19.84 -5.69 -2.42
C ILE A 262 -18.60 -4.80 -2.64
N PHE A 263 -17.95 -4.87 -3.80
CA PHE A 263 -16.85 -3.96 -4.12
C PHE A 263 -17.31 -2.50 -4.26
N MET A 264 -18.48 -2.23 -4.83
CA MET A 264 -19.06 -0.88 -4.87
C MET A 264 -19.42 -0.37 -3.47
N LYS A 265 -20.01 -1.21 -2.58
CA LYS A 265 -20.21 -0.87 -1.16
C LYS A 265 -18.89 -0.52 -0.47
N PHE A 266 -17.83 -1.28 -0.74
CA PHE A 266 -16.48 -0.97 -0.27
C PHE A 266 -16.01 0.38 -0.78
N LEU A 267 -16.13 0.66 -2.08
CA LEU A 267 -15.72 1.96 -2.65
C LEU A 267 -16.48 3.13 -2.05
N PHE A 268 -17.80 3.02 -1.78
CA PHE A 268 -18.55 4.08 -1.12
C PHE A 268 -18.05 4.38 0.31
N ARG A 269 -17.64 3.37 1.07
CA ARG A 269 -17.01 3.55 2.39
C ARG A 269 -15.58 4.09 2.27
N HIS A 270 -14.78 3.51 1.37
CA HIS A 270 -13.38 3.87 1.12
C HIS A 270 -13.21 5.30 0.59
N HIS A 271 -14.18 5.81 -0.16
CA HIS A 271 -14.24 7.22 -0.56
C HIS A 271 -14.99 8.12 0.43
N GLY A 272 -15.56 7.60 1.52
CA GLY A 272 -16.25 8.41 2.54
C GLY A 272 -17.55 9.05 2.05
N ILE A 273 -18.24 8.38 1.13
CA ILE A 273 -19.57 8.77 0.63
C ILE A 273 -20.62 8.54 1.72
N LEU A 274 -20.43 7.46 2.51
CA LEU A 274 -21.32 6.98 3.56
C LEU A 274 -20.80 7.35 4.95
N GLU A 275 -21.70 7.58 5.89
CA GLU A 275 -21.35 7.76 7.30
C GLU A 275 -21.00 6.41 7.96
N PRO A 276 -20.12 6.38 8.99
CA PRO A 276 -19.36 7.48 9.55
C PRO A 276 -18.00 7.72 8.84
N TYR A 277 -17.85 7.27 7.59
CA TYR A 277 -16.58 7.29 6.86
C TYR A 277 -16.31 8.64 6.16
N ARG A 278 -17.22 9.61 6.24
CA ARG A 278 -17.07 10.94 5.64
C ARG A 278 -16.01 11.76 6.41
N ARG A 279 -15.24 12.57 5.69
CA ARG A 279 -14.08 13.31 6.22
C ARG A 279 -14.53 14.68 6.73
N THR A 280 -13.74 15.33 7.58
CA THR A 280 -14.14 16.59 8.22
C THR A 280 -13.03 17.64 8.16
N GLY A 281 -13.38 18.89 7.86
CA GLY A 281 -12.46 20.03 7.86
C GLY A 281 -11.41 20.01 6.73
N SER A 282 -10.49 20.97 6.77
CA SER A 282 -9.43 21.17 5.78
C SER A 282 -8.47 19.98 5.64
N ASN A 283 -8.07 19.34 6.75
CA ASN A 283 -7.25 18.12 6.72
C ASN A 283 -7.98 16.96 6.01
N GLY A 284 -9.27 16.78 6.28
CA GLY A 284 -10.10 15.78 5.60
C GLY A 284 -10.26 16.06 4.11
N LEU A 285 -10.34 17.33 3.72
CA LEU A 285 -10.31 17.76 2.32
C LEU A 285 -8.96 17.46 1.64
N PHE A 286 -7.83 17.72 2.31
CA PHE A 286 -6.50 17.40 1.82
C PHE A 286 -6.35 15.88 1.54
N GLU A 287 -6.81 15.02 2.46
CA GLU A 287 -6.84 13.56 2.25
C GLU A 287 -7.70 13.16 1.05
N VAL A 288 -8.87 13.76 0.87
CA VAL A 288 -9.75 13.51 -0.29
C VAL A 288 -9.09 13.96 -1.59
N ILE A 289 -8.39 15.09 -1.61
CA ILE A 289 -7.62 15.54 -2.79
C ILE A 289 -6.47 14.56 -3.08
N GLY A 290 -5.71 14.14 -2.07
CA GLY A 290 -4.68 13.11 -2.21
C GLY A 290 -5.19 11.74 -2.68
N GLN A 291 -6.47 11.43 -2.44
CA GLN A 291 -7.15 10.25 -3.00
C GLN A 291 -7.65 10.48 -4.44
N LEU A 292 -8.09 11.69 -4.79
CA LEU A 292 -8.73 12.02 -6.07
C LEU A 292 -7.81 12.64 -7.14
N GLN A 293 -6.58 13.02 -6.79
CA GLN A 293 -5.61 13.61 -7.72
C GLN A 293 -5.31 12.74 -8.95
N GLY A 294 -4.90 13.38 -10.04
CA GLY A 294 -4.70 12.74 -11.33
C GLY A 294 -5.97 12.49 -12.14
N LEU A 295 -7.12 13.01 -11.70
CA LEU A 295 -8.40 12.93 -12.41
C LEU A 295 -8.84 14.31 -12.89
N ASP A 296 -9.08 14.44 -14.20
CA ASP A 296 -9.65 15.64 -14.82
C ASP A 296 -11.19 15.58 -14.76
N ILE A 297 -11.80 16.14 -13.70
CA ILE A 297 -13.25 16.15 -13.45
C ILE A 297 -13.86 17.51 -13.86
N PRO A 298 -15.06 17.58 -14.48
CA PRO A 298 -15.75 18.83 -14.82
C PRO A 298 -15.68 19.87 -13.70
N ALA A 299 -15.16 21.07 -13.97
CA ALA A 299 -14.82 22.06 -12.94
C ALA A 299 -15.96 22.35 -11.94
N VAL A 300 -17.21 22.46 -12.43
CA VAL A 300 -18.39 22.67 -11.58
C VAL A 300 -18.73 21.49 -10.66
N ALA A 301 -18.34 20.25 -11.01
CA ALA A 301 -18.68 19.06 -10.24
C ALA A 301 -17.83 18.91 -8.98
N TRP A 302 -16.60 19.44 -8.94
CA TRP A 302 -15.72 19.38 -7.75
C TRP A 302 -16.41 19.91 -6.49
N GLU A 303 -16.75 21.20 -6.47
CA GLU A 303 -17.30 21.85 -5.27
C GLU A 303 -18.81 21.70 -5.13
N ARG A 304 -19.52 21.27 -6.18
CA ARG A 304 -20.97 21.06 -6.13
C ARG A 304 -21.36 19.64 -5.70
N ASP A 305 -20.60 18.64 -6.15
CA ASP A 305 -20.97 17.23 -6.01
C ASP A 305 -19.86 16.39 -5.35
N VAL A 306 -18.63 16.44 -5.88
CA VAL A 306 -17.57 15.44 -5.57
C VAL A 306 -16.94 15.64 -4.19
N LEU A 307 -16.62 16.89 -3.82
CA LEU A 307 -16.04 17.23 -2.50
C LEU A 307 -17.10 17.25 -1.39
N PRO A 308 -18.29 17.89 -1.54
CA PRO A 308 -19.32 17.90 -0.49
C PRO A 308 -19.84 16.51 -0.12
N LEU A 309 -19.81 15.55 -1.06
CA LEU A 309 -20.23 14.17 -0.81
C LEU A 309 -19.21 13.39 0.05
N ARG A 310 -17.93 13.82 0.07
CA ARG A 310 -16.81 13.17 0.77
C ARG A 310 -16.33 13.91 2.01
N VAL A 311 -16.70 15.18 2.16
CA VAL A 311 -16.32 16.05 3.29
C VAL A 311 -17.56 16.67 3.92
N THR A 312 -17.82 16.34 5.18
CA THR A 312 -18.97 16.82 5.96
C THR A 312 -18.89 18.33 6.13
N GLY A 313 -19.92 19.03 5.67
CA GLY A 313 -20.00 20.49 5.78
C GLY A 313 -18.93 21.22 4.96
N TYR A 314 -18.53 20.69 3.80
CA TYR A 314 -17.54 21.31 2.90
C TYR A 314 -17.76 22.83 2.70
N GLU A 315 -16.74 23.60 3.03
CA GLU A 315 -16.65 25.05 2.78
C GLU A 315 -15.60 25.32 1.68
N SER A 316 -15.92 26.20 0.73
CA SER A 316 -15.03 26.57 -0.39
C SER A 316 -13.75 27.27 0.09
N GLU A 317 -13.82 27.90 1.26
CA GLU A 317 -12.74 28.56 1.97
C GLU A 317 -11.58 27.60 2.30
N TRP A 318 -11.85 26.34 2.64
CA TRP A 318 -10.80 25.35 2.95
C TRP A 318 -9.97 25.01 1.70
N LEU A 319 -10.60 25.01 0.51
CA LEU A 319 -9.89 24.80 -0.75
C LEU A 319 -9.10 26.05 -1.18
N ASP A 320 -9.60 27.25 -0.88
CA ASP A 320 -8.83 28.48 -1.10
C ASP A 320 -7.61 28.55 -0.16
N GLU A 321 -7.77 28.18 1.11
CA GLU A 321 -6.68 28.09 2.08
C GLU A 321 -5.57 27.15 1.58
N LEU A 322 -5.91 25.89 1.25
CA LEU A 322 -4.95 24.89 0.76
C LEU A 322 -4.25 25.29 -0.55
N CYS A 323 -4.91 26.06 -1.42
CA CYS A 323 -4.25 26.62 -2.61
C CYS A 323 -3.26 27.74 -2.22
N LEU A 324 -3.67 28.64 -1.32
CA LEU A 324 -2.89 29.80 -0.90
C LEU A 324 -1.68 29.44 -0.02
N THR A 325 -1.76 28.37 0.78
CA THR A 325 -0.60 27.77 1.47
C THR A 325 0.38 27.10 0.48
N GLY A 326 -0.10 26.80 -0.73
CA GLY A 326 0.66 26.10 -1.76
C GLY A 326 0.71 24.58 -1.57
N GLU A 327 -0.13 24.01 -0.71
CA GLU A 327 -0.25 22.57 -0.49
C GLU A 327 -1.01 21.88 -1.63
N VAL A 328 -2.03 22.54 -2.16
CA VAL A 328 -2.87 22.09 -3.28
C VAL A 328 -2.62 22.95 -4.52
N GLY A 329 -2.60 22.32 -5.69
CA GLY A 329 -2.61 22.96 -6.99
C GLY A 329 -3.81 22.50 -7.83
N TRP A 330 -4.09 23.25 -8.90
CA TRP A 330 -5.11 22.88 -9.88
C TRP A 330 -4.65 23.24 -11.30
N SER A 331 -5.00 22.40 -12.28
CA SER A 331 -4.80 22.66 -13.71
C SER A 331 -5.57 21.63 -14.54
N ARG A 332 -5.65 21.80 -15.86
CA ARG A 332 -5.96 20.69 -16.77
C ARG A 332 -4.70 19.83 -16.92
N LEU A 333 -4.72 18.55 -16.53
CA LEU A 333 -3.55 17.67 -16.66
C LEU A 333 -3.51 16.91 -17.98
N PHE A 334 -4.66 16.50 -18.51
CA PHE A 334 -4.76 15.63 -19.68
C PHE A 334 -5.64 16.29 -20.76
N PRO A 335 -5.26 17.46 -21.31
CA PRO A 335 -6.02 18.12 -22.38
C PRO A 335 -6.19 17.18 -23.58
N PRO A 336 -7.41 17.03 -24.14
CA PRO A 336 -7.60 16.19 -25.31
C PRO A 336 -6.84 16.76 -26.52
N PRO A 337 -6.36 15.92 -27.45
CA PRO A 337 -5.70 16.38 -28.66
C PRO A 337 -6.64 17.26 -29.47
N ARG A 338 -6.14 18.40 -29.97
CA ARG A 338 -6.94 19.35 -30.75
C ARG A 338 -7.37 18.72 -32.08
N ASN A 339 -8.63 18.87 -32.44
CA ASN A 339 -9.08 18.66 -33.81
C ASN A 339 -9.25 20.03 -34.47
N PRO A 340 -8.36 20.45 -35.40
CA PRO A 340 -8.39 21.81 -35.97
C PRO A 340 -9.71 22.13 -36.68
N ASP A 341 -10.37 21.15 -37.30
CA ASP A 341 -11.65 21.34 -38.02
C ASP A 341 -12.86 21.55 -37.07
N LYS A 342 -12.73 21.18 -35.79
CA LYS A 342 -13.83 21.26 -34.79
C LYS A 342 -13.57 22.27 -33.68
N SER A 343 -12.32 22.67 -33.46
CA SER A 343 -11.92 23.56 -32.38
C SER A 343 -11.98 25.03 -32.80
N ARG A 344 -13.02 25.75 -32.36
CA ARG A 344 -13.08 27.22 -32.50
C ARG A 344 -11.91 27.87 -31.72
N PRO A 345 -11.11 28.76 -32.32
CA PRO A 345 -10.24 29.64 -31.55
C PRO A 345 -11.11 30.56 -30.67
N MET A 346 -10.66 30.88 -29.45
CA MET A 346 -11.48 31.50 -28.40
C MET A 346 -12.74 30.70 -27.99
N ALA A 347 -12.53 29.54 -27.36
CA ALA A 347 -13.59 28.89 -26.59
C ALA A 347 -13.53 29.38 -25.12
N SER A 348 -14.50 30.21 -24.71
CA SER A 348 -14.66 30.62 -23.31
C SER A 348 -14.80 29.40 -22.39
N LEU A 349 -14.15 29.43 -21.22
CA LEU A 349 -14.07 28.26 -20.33
C LEU A 349 -15.45 27.88 -19.78
N THR A 350 -16.02 26.81 -20.30
CA THR A 350 -17.30 26.30 -19.81
C THR A 350 -17.16 25.62 -18.45
N ARG A 351 -18.22 25.68 -17.64
CA ARG A 351 -18.34 24.93 -16.35
C ARG A 351 -18.05 23.43 -16.43
N VAL A 352 -18.23 22.84 -17.61
CA VAL A 352 -18.03 21.41 -17.86
C VAL A 352 -16.62 21.09 -18.38
N ALA A 353 -15.77 22.11 -18.62
CA ALA A 353 -14.35 21.90 -18.88
C ALA A 353 -13.75 21.15 -17.68
N PRO A 354 -13.15 19.96 -17.87
CA PRO A 354 -12.66 19.19 -16.75
C PRO A 354 -11.27 19.65 -16.31
N ILE A 355 -11.04 19.66 -15.00
CA ILE A 355 -9.87 20.20 -14.30
C ILE A 355 -9.44 19.17 -13.25
N SER A 356 -8.14 19.04 -13.03
CA SER A 356 -7.57 18.28 -11.92
C SER A 356 -7.30 19.20 -10.73
N ILE A 357 -7.56 18.68 -9.53
CA ILE A 357 -7.08 19.24 -8.25
C ILE A 357 -6.13 18.19 -7.65
N PHE A 358 -4.95 18.61 -7.20
CA PHE A 358 -3.87 17.70 -6.81
C PHE A 358 -2.99 18.28 -5.70
N LEU A 359 -2.24 17.42 -5.00
CA LEU A 359 -1.21 17.87 -4.07
C LEU A 359 -0.05 18.48 -4.87
N ARG A 360 0.38 19.70 -4.50
CA ARG A 360 1.37 20.45 -5.30
C ARG A 360 2.74 19.75 -5.36
N GLU A 361 3.06 18.96 -4.34
CA GLU A 361 4.28 18.14 -4.30
C GLU A 361 4.24 16.94 -5.27
N ASP A 362 3.04 16.43 -5.61
CA ASP A 362 2.83 15.27 -6.48
C ASP A 362 2.73 15.63 -7.97
N LEU A 363 2.50 16.90 -8.29
CA LEU A 363 2.49 17.42 -9.67
C LEU A 363 3.65 16.89 -10.56
N PRO A 364 4.92 16.82 -10.12
CA PRO A 364 6.03 16.38 -10.97
C PRO A 364 5.91 14.96 -11.53
N TRP A 365 5.24 14.03 -10.82
CA TRP A 365 5.03 12.66 -11.31
C TRP A 365 3.64 12.48 -11.94
N LEU A 366 2.63 13.24 -11.49
CA LEU A 366 1.32 13.31 -12.12
C LEU A 366 1.40 13.84 -13.56
N SER A 367 2.14 14.93 -13.79
CA SER A 367 2.28 15.53 -15.13
C SER A 367 3.38 14.90 -15.98
N ALA A 368 4.16 13.94 -15.48
CA ALA A 368 5.29 13.34 -16.21
C ALA A 368 4.87 12.54 -17.46
N ARG A 369 3.59 12.17 -17.55
CA ARG A 369 2.96 11.52 -18.72
C ARG A 369 1.83 12.35 -19.33
N ALA A 370 1.66 13.59 -18.90
CA ALA A 370 0.72 14.50 -19.56
C ALA A 370 1.13 14.67 -21.04
N PRO A 371 0.19 14.72 -21.98
CA PRO A 371 0.52 14.98 -23.38
C PRO A 371 1.19 16.36 -23.48
N VAL A 372 2.26 16.44 -24.27
CA VAL A 372 2.89 17.73 -24.60
C VAL A 372 1.80 18.61 -25.20
N THR A 373 1.47 19.69 -24.49
CA THR A 373 0.40 20.58 -24.93
C THR A 373 0.94 21.49 -26.00
N ASP A 374 0.49 21.23 -27.22
CA ASP A 374 0.82 22.06 -28.38
C ASP A 374 0.30 23.49 -28.20
N ILE A 375 1.23 24.45 -28.31
CA ILE A 375 0.96 25.89 -28.29
C ILE A 375 0.29 26.30 -29.60
N GLU A 376 0.52 25.57 -30.70
CA GLU A 376 0.00 25.94 -32.01
C GLU A 376 -1.54 26.03 -32.03
N GLY A 377 -2.01 27.10 -32.69
CA GLY A 377 -3.42 27.40 -32.90
C GLY A 377 -4.18 27.94 -31.69
N ILE A 378 -3.55 28.22 -30.54
CA ILE A 378 -4.21 29.06 -29.53
C ILE A 378 -4.49 30.46 -30.12
N SER A 379 -5.51 31.16 -29.63
CA SER A 379 -5.84 32.49 -30.16
C SER A 379 -4.74 33.53 -29.86
N SER A 380 -4.54 34.53 -30.73
CA SER A 380 -3.55 35.60 -30.50
C SER A 380 -3.67 36.31 -29.14
N PRO A 381 -4.88 36.55 -28.58
CA PRO A 381 -5.02 36.99 -27.19
C PRO A 381 -4.44 36.01 -26.16
N ALA A 382 -4.63 34.71 -26.35
CA ALA A 382 -4.05 33.67 -25.49
C ALA A 382 -2.52 33.60 -25.63
N GLU A 383 -1.97 33.73 -26.85
CA GLU A 383 -0.51 33.84 -27.09
C GLU A 383 0.09 35.01 -26.30
N GLN A 384 -0.50 36.20 -26.41
CA GLN A 384 -0.02 37.40 -25.72
C GLN A 384 -0.03 37.25 -24.18
N VAL A 385 -1.09 36.64 -23.61
CA VAL A 385 -1.17 36.36 -22.17
C VAL A 385 -0.10 35.34 -21.75
N LEU A 386 0.11 34.29 -22.53
CA LEU A 386 1.10 33.24 -22.24
C LEU A 386 2.54 33.77 -22.34
N GLU A 387 2.83 34.63 -23.32
CA GLU A 387 4.13 35.31 -23.47
C GLU A 387 4.43 36.20 -22.26
N ILE A 388 3.46 37.01 -21.81
CA ILE A 388 3.61 37.87 -20.62
C ILE A 388 3.86 37.02 -19.36
N LEU A 389 3.07 35.95 -19.14
CA LEU A 389 3.25 35.07 -17.98
C LEU A 389 4.56 34.28 -18.00
N THR A 390 5.07 33.93 -19.20
CA THR A 390 6.35 33.23 -19.35
C THR A 390 7.54 34.17 -19.15
N SER A 391 7.45 35.41 -19.65
CA SER A 391 8.53 36.40 -19.57
C SER A 391 8.60 37.15 -18.24
N ARG A 392 7.47 37.39 -17.57
CA ARG A 392 7.38 38.17 -16.32
C ARG A 392 6.99 37.35 -15.08
N GLY A 393 6.65 36.08 -15.25
CA GLY A 393 6.23 35.20 -14.15
C GLY A 393 4.78 35.43 -13.71
N ALA A 394 4.50 35.13 -12.44
CA ALA A 394 3.14 35.13 -11.92
C ALA A 394 2.57 36.54 -11.68
N MET A 395 1.39 36.85 -12.25
CA MET A 395 0.79 38.18 -12.26
C MET A 395 -0.68 38.18 -11.82
N PHE A 396 -1.15 39.24 -11.14
CA PHE A 396 -2.58 39.39 -10.85
C PHE A 396 -3.37 39.70 -12.13
N GLY A 397 -4.65 39.32 -12.18
CA GLY A 397 -5.51 39.57 -13.33
C GLY A 397 -5.67 41.07 -13.69
N THR A 398 -5.54 41.97 -12.72
CA THR A 398 -5.51 43.44 -12.94
C THR A 398 -4.26 43.89 -13.70
N ASP A 399 -3.14 43.24 -13.43
CA ASP A 399 -1.83 43.62 -13.97
C ASP A 399 -1.72 43.05 -15.39
N LEU A 400 -2.18 41.81 -15.59
CA LEU A 400 -2.39 41.23 -16.93
C LEU A 400 -3.32 42.11 -17.78
N GLN A 401 -4.43 42.61 -17.23
CA GLN A 401 -5.32 43.51 -17.97
C GLN A 401 -4.62 44.82 -18.36
N THR A 402 -3.74 45.33 -17.51
CA THR A 402 -2.99 46.57 -17.75
C THR A 402 -1.91 46.39 -18.83
N GLU A 403 -1.16 45.28 -18.78
CA GLU A 403 -0.11 44.96 -19.76
C GLU A 403 -0.69 44.58 -21.13
N THR A 404 -1.70 43.72 -21.17
CA THR A 404 -2.35 43.29 -22.42
C THR A 404 -3.22 44.38 -23.05
N ARG A 405 -3.71 45.34 -22.25
CA ARG A 405 -4.71 46.36 -22.62
C ARG A 405 -6.05 45.79 -23.11
N MET A 406 -6.35 44.52 -22.78
CA MET A 406 -7.59 43.86 -23.18
C MET A 406 -8.81 44.35 -22.37
N LEU A 407 -9.98 44.29 -23.01
CA LEU A 407 -11.25 44.31 -22.28
C LEU A 407 -11.35 43.07 -21.37
N ARG A 408 -12.00 43.23 -20.22
CA ARG A 408 -12.13 42.16 -19.22
C ARG A 408 -12.64 40.84 -19.82
N ASP A 409 -13.73 40.89 -20.58
CA ASP A 409 -14.30 39.68 -21.20
C ASP A 409 -13.33 38.97 -22.15
N HIS A 410 -12.52 39.72 -22.90
CA HIS A 410 -11.50 39.15 -23.80
C HIS A 410 -10.34 38.52 -23.03
N LEU A 411 -9.91 39.13 -21.92
CA LEU A 411 -8.91 38.54 -21.03
C LEU A 411 -9.45 37.27 -20.34
N ASP A 412 -10.69 37.31 -19.85
CA ASP A 412 -11.35 36.17 -19.20
C ASP A 412 -11.53 35.01 -20.22
N ASP A 413 -11.84 35.29 -21.48
CA ASP A 413 -11.91 34.29 -22.55
C ASP A 413 -10.52 33.74 -22.94
N ALA A 414 -9.47 34.58 -22.98
CA ALA A 414 -8.08 34.15 -23.24
C ALA A 414 -7.50 33.29 -22.10
N LEU A 415 -7.71 33.70 -20.85
CA LEU A 415 -7.39 32.89 -19.67
C LEU A 415 -8.17 31.57 -19.70
N GLY A 416 -9.44 31.61 -20.09
CA GLY A 416 -10.28 30.43 -20.22
C GLY A 416 -9.77 29.43 -21.26
N GLU A 417 -9.35 29.92 -22.43
CA GLU A 417 -8.71 29.11 -23.47
C GLU A 417 -7.43 28.45 -22.94
N LEU A 418 -6.52 29.23 -22.34
CA LEU A 418 -5.26 28.72 -21.77
C LEU A 418 -5.48 27.69 -20.64
N VAL A 419 -6.47 27.90 -19.76
CA VAL A 419 -6.86 26.93 -18.72
C VAL A 419 -7.39 25.64 -19.34
N SER A 420 -8.24 25.74 -20.38
CA SER A 420 -8.79 24.56 -21.06
C SER A 420 -7.72 23.70 -21.74
N ARG A 421 -6.58 24.31 -22.09
CA ARG A 421 -5.38 23.66 -22.63
C ARG A 421 -4.41 23.18 -21.56
N GLY A 422 -4.53 23.61 -20.30
CA GLY A 422 -3.57 23.31 -19.24
C GLY A 422 -2.29 24.15 -19.28
N LEU A 423 -2.27 25.23 -20.06
CA LEU A 423 -1.10 26.09 -20.26
C LEU A 423 -0.87 27.09 -19.12
N ILE A 424 -1.91 27.36 -18.31
CA ILE A 424 -1.83 28.24 -17.14
C ILE A 424 -2.54 27.65 -15.91
N THR A 425 -2.17 28.18 -14.74
CA THR A 425 -2.78 27.91 -13.43
C THR A 425 -2.78 29.21 -12.60
N ALA A 426 -3.34 29.20 -11.39
CA ALA A 426 -3.24 30.31 -10.45
C ALA A 426 -3.03 29.84 -9.01
N ASP A 427 -2.40 30.69 -8.18
CA ASP A 427 -2.15 30.44 -6.75
C ASP A 427 -3.43 30.22 -5.91
N GLY A 428 -4.62 30.45 -6.46
CA GLY A 428 -5.90 30.23 -5.80
C GLY A 428 -6.99 29.81 -6.79
N ILE A 429 -7.95 28.99 -6.35
CA ILE A 429 -9.03 28.48 -7.22
C ILE A 429 -10.17 29.49 -7.42
N ALA A 430 -10.27 30.53 -6.58
CA ALA A 430 -11.24 31.63 -6.75
C ALA A 430 -11.23 32.27 -8.16
N GLY A 431 -10.06 32.33 -8.81
CA GLY A 431 -9.93 32.78 -10.20
C GLY A 431 -10.61 31.83 -11.21
N LEU A 432 -10.52 30.52 -11.01
CA LEU A 432 -11.25 29.53 -11.81
C LEU A 432 -12.76 29.65 -11.59
N ARG A 433 -13.21 29.75 -10.32
CA ARG A 433 -14.63 29.95 -9.98
C ARG A 433 -15.23 31.17 -10.68
N ALA A 434 -14.45 32.24 -10.80
CA ALA A 434 -14.84 33.44 -11.53
C ALA A 434 -15.07 33.21 -13.02
N LEU A 435 -14.13 32.53 -13.70
CA LEU A 435 -14.22 32.24 -15.14
C LEU A 435 -15.41 31.33 -15.46
N ILE A 436 -15.68 30.34 -14.63
CA ILE A 436 -16.81 29.40 -14.84
C ILE A 436 -18.15 29.92 -14.27
N ALA A 437 -18.17 31.08 -13.60
CA ALA A 437 -19.42 31.68 -13.15
C ALA A 437 -20.33 32.03 -14.34
N GLU A 438 -21.65 32.03 -14.14
CA GLU A 438 -22.55 32.51 -15.19
C GLU A 438 -22.36 34.02 -15.30
N LYS A 439 -22.00 34.49 -16.50
CA LYS A 439 -22.04 35.93 -16.83
C LYS A 439 -23.49 36.38 -16.74
N GLN A 440 -23.90 36.85 -15.55
CA GLN A 440 -25.26 37.34 -15.33
C GLN A 440 -25.57 38.44 -16.34
N PRO A 441 -26.71 38.39 -17.06
CA PRO A 441 -27.07 39.44 -17.99
C PRO A 441 -27.14 40.78 -17.25
N ALA A 442 -26.60 41.84 -17.86
CA ALA A 442 -26.45 43.18 -17.24
C ALA A 442 -27.79 43.92 -16.98
N SER A 443 -28.90 43.21 -16.86
CA SER A 443 -30.23 43.72 -16.55
C SER A 443 -30.44 43.85 -15.04
N ARG A 444 -30.95 45.01 -14.60
CA ARG A 444 -31.31 45.36 -13.21
C ARG A 444 -30.18 45.68 -12.20
N ARG A 445 -29.04 46.22 -12.62
CA ARG A 445 -28.38 47.24 -11.78
C ARG A 445 -29.10 48.58 -11.94
N SER A 446 -30.15 48.78 -11.14
CA SER A 446 -30.83 50.08 -11.09
C SER A 446 -29.87 51.15 -10.59
N ASN A 447 -29.85 52.31 -11.25
CA ASN A 447 -29.22 53.52 -10.74
C ASN A 447 -29.80 53.88 -9.35
N ARG A 448 -29.13 53.47 -8.28
CA ARG A 448 -29.24 54.07 -6.95
C ARG A 448 -27.88 54.65 -6.61
N GLY A 449 -27.78 55.97 -6.73
CA GLY A 449 -26.52 56.67 -6.58
C GLY A 449 -26.05 56.70 -5.13
N ARG A 450 -24.85 56.16 -4.90
CA ARG A 450 -23.87 56.72 -3.95
C ARG A 450 -22.47 56.23 -4.28
N ALA A 451 -21.47 57.02 -3.90
CA ALA A 451 -20.06 56.70 -4.08
C ALA A 451 -19.56 55.67 -3.05
N GLU A 452 -20.16 54.48 -3.03
CA GLU A 452 -19.64 53.34 -2.28
C GLU A 452 -18.72 52.51 -3.18
N ARG A 453 -17.44 52.38 -2.78
CA ARG A 453 -16.51 51.43 -3.38
C ARG A 453 -16.90 50.01 -2.95
N ILE A 454 -17.94 49.46 -3.58
CA ILE A 454 -18.28 48.04 -3.44
C ILE A 454 -17.06 47.22 -3.85
N ARG A 455 -16.56 46.38 -2.94
CA ARG A 455 -15.42 45.50 -3.17
C ARG A 455 -15.83 44.45 -4.21
N VAL A 456 -15.50 44.67 -5.49
CA VAL A 456 -15.78 43.72 -6.57
C VAL A 456 -14.80 42.56 -6.49
N THR A 457 -15.09 41.61 -5.59
CA THR A 457 -14.26 40.44 -5.27
C THR A 457 -14.16 39.39 -6.38
N ARG A 458 -14.83 39.59 -7.51
CA ARG A 458 -15.21 38.49 -8.41
C ARG A 458 -14.18 38.05 -9.45
N ALA A 459 -13.04 38.71 -9.64
CA ALA A 459 -12.06 38.30 -10.67
C ALA A 459 -10.64 38.87 -10.48
N ALA A 460 -10.20 39.03 -9.22
CA ALA A 460 -8.89 39.60 -8.88
C ALA A 460 -8.26 38.93 -7.64
N ILE A 461 -8.56 37.64 -7.41
CA ILE A 461 -8.04 36.85 -6.29
C ILE A 461 -7.12 35.77 -6.87
N GLY A 462 -5.85 35.80 -6.46
CA GLY A 462 -4.79 34.92 -6.96
C GLY A 462 -3.95 35.56 -8.08
N ARG A 463 -2.71 35.08 -8.20
CA ARG A 463 -1.82 35.37 -9.34
C ARG A 463 -1.93 34.23 -10.33
N TRP A 464 -2.14 34.57 -11.60
CA TRP A 464 -2.04 33.64 -12.72
C TRP A 464 -0.58 33.39 -13.04
N SER A 465 -0.25 32.18 -13.48
CA SER A 465 1.11 31.77 -13.86
C SER A 465 1.05 30.75 -14.99
N ALA A 466 2.10 30.71 -15.82
CA ALA A 466 2.27 29.61 -16.76
C ALA A 466 2.35 28.28 -15.99
N ALA A 467 1.67 27.25 -16.50
CA ALA A 467 1.89 25.89 -16.02
C ALA A 467 3.33 25.46 -16.34
N ARG A 468 3.86 24.51 -15.55
CA ARG A 468 5.24 24.01 -15.68
C ARG A 468 5.56 23.48 -17.08
N PRO A 469 6.85 23.51 -17.45
CA PRO A 469 7.34 24.24 -18.61
C PRO A 469 6.71 23.78 -19.93
N LEU A 470 6.35 24.77 -20.74
CA LEU A 470 6.09 24.60 -22.16
C LEU A 470 7.27 23.89 -22.82
N SER A 471 7.04 22.74 -23.45
CA SER A 471 8.05 22.09 -24.30
C SER A 471 8.20 22.86 -25.61
N GLY A 472 8.93 23.97 -25.57
CA GLY A 472 9.31 24.70 -26.78
C GLY A 472 10.36 23.93 -27.60
N PRO A 473 10.39 24.05 -28.95
CA PRO A 473 11.37 23.38 -29.82
C PRO A 473 12.86 23.72 -29.58
N GLY A 474 13.19 24.52 -28.56
CA GLY A 474 14.55 24.97 -28.23
C GLY A 474 15.05 24.60 -26.82
N LEU A 475 14.26 23.89 -25.99
CA LEU A 475 14.66 23.56 -24.61
C LEU A 475 15.28 22.15 -24.43
N ASN A 476 15.57 21.45 -25.53
CA ASN A 476 16.30 20.17 -25.53
C ASN A 476 17.83 20.34 -25.43
N SER A 477 18.32 21.51 -25.02
CA SER A 477 19.76 21.83 -24.93
C SER A 477 20.36 21.65 -23.53
N ILE A 478 19.61 21.10 -22.57
CA ILE A 478 20.11 20.72 -21.25
C ILE A 478 20.07 19.19 -21.12
N SER A 479 21.24 18.59 -21.31
CA SER A 479 21.61 17.20 -21.00
C SER A 479 20.75 16.06 -21.58
N GLU A 480 21.28 15.46 -22.66
CA GLU A 480 21.10 14.03 -23.01
C GLU A 480 21.54 13.07 -21.87
N ASP A 481 22.15 13.61 -20.82
CA ASP A 481 22.66 12.96 -19.61
C ASP A 481 21.61 12.82 -18.48
N THR A 482 20.32 13.03 -18.77
CA THR A 482 19.21 12.80 -17.81
C THR A 482 18.54 11.44 -18.01
N SER A 483 19.33 10.43 -18.39
CA SER A 483 19.02 9.05 -18.02
C SER A 483 18.98 8.92 -16.49
N GLU A 484 18.26 7.92 -15.97
CA GLU A 484 18.28 7.53 -14.54
C GLU A 484 17.54 8.41 -13.50
N ARG A 485 16.42 9.05 -13.87
CA ARG A 485 15.22 8.77 -13.07
C ARG A 485 14.57 7.53 -13.65
N PRO A 486 14.67 6.35 -13.00
CA PRO A 486 14.12 5.13 -13.60
C PRO A 486 12.63 5.32 -13.80
N ALA A 487 12.10 5.02 -14.99
CA ALA A 487 10.66 5.10 -15.29
C ALA A 487 9.81 4.26 -14.30
N SER A 488 10.43 3.27 -13.66
CA SER A 488 9.90 2.53 -12.51
C SER A 488 9.45 3.43 -11.35
N GLY A 489 10.07 4.58 -11.09
CA GLY A 489 9.74 5.49 -9.99
C GLY A 489 8.36 6.12 -10.16
N ILE A 490 8.16 6.84 -11.27
CA ILE A 490 6.85 7.44 -11.63
C ILE A 490 5.76 6.36 -11.69
N THR A 491 6.07 5.19 -12.26
CA THR A 491 5.14 4.05 -12.31
C THR A 491 4.82 3.50 -10.91
N THR A 492 5.74 3.61 -9.94
CA THR A 492 5.51 3.22 -8.54
C THR A 492 4.60 4.21 -7.83
N GLU A 493 4.78 5.52 -8.01
CA GLU A 493 3.87 6.53 -7.44
C GLU A 493 2.44 6.36 -7.98
N TRP A 494 2.29 6.12 -9.29
CA TRP A 494 0.99 5.79 -9.88
C TRP A 494 0.40 4.48 -9.34
N ALA A 495 1.20 3.43 -9.13
CA ALA A 495 0.72 2.18 -8.53
C ALA A 495 0.17 2.42 -7.11
N TRP A 496 0.84 3.26 -6.31
CA TRP A 496 0.37 3.67 -4.99
C TRP A 496 -0.86 4.57 -5.03
N GLN A 497 -0.94 5.50 -5.99
CA GLN A 497 -2.12 6.35 -6.18
C GLN A 497 -3.36 5.51 -6.53
N LEU A 498 -3.21 4.51 -7.41
CA LEU A 498 -4.31 3.60 -7.77
C LEU A 498 -4.73 2.71 -6.58
N LEU A 499 -3.78 2.20 -5.79
CA LEU A 499 -4.08 1.46 -4.56
C LEU A 499 -4.78 2.35 -3.51
N ARG A 500 -4.35 3.61 -3.36
CA ARG A 500 -4.98 4.61 -2.48
C ARG A 500 -6.40 4.96 -2.94
N ARG A 501 -6.61 5.12 -4.26
CA ARG A 501 -7.92 5.45 -4.83
C ARG A 501 -8.89 4.29 -4.73
N TRP A 502 -8.55 3.13 -5.28
CA TRP A 502 -9.49 2.01 -5.47
C TRP A 502 -9.43 0.94 -4.38
N GLY A 503 -8.37 0.87 -3.59
CA GLY A 503 -8.11 -0.20 -2.61
C GLY A 503 -7.73 -1.54 -3.25
N ILE A 504 -8.38 -1.90 -4.36
CA ILE A 504 -8.14 -3.07 -5.20
C ILE A 504 -7.99 -2.60 -6.65
N VAL A 505 -6.89 -2.94 -7.30
CA VAL A 505 -6.56 -2.50 -8.66
C VAL A 505 -6.54 -3.68 -9.61
N PHE A 506 -7.18 -3.52 -10.77
CA PHE A 506 -7.22 -4.46 -11.88
C PHE A 506 -7.38 -3.70 -13.20
N ARG A 507 -7.09 -4.38 -14.32
CA ARG A 507 -6.93 -3.77 -15.65
C ARG A 507 -8.06 -2.82 -16.07
N ASP A 508 -9.31 -3.19 -15.82
CA ASP A 508 -10.45 -2.49 -16.42
C ASP A 508 -10.75 -1.13 -15.76
N LEU A 509 -10.29 -0.93 -14.50
CA LEU A 509 -10.36 0.37 -13.81
C LEU A 509 -9.51 1.46 -14.47
N LEU A 510 -8.47 1.11 -15.24
CA LEU A 510 -7.65 2.09 -15.95
C LEU A 510 -8.45 2.86 -17.02
N SER A 511 -9.63 2.39 -17.42
CA SER A 511 -10.55 3.12 -18.31
C SER A 511 -11.20 4.37 -17.69
N ALA A 512 -10.90 4.65 -16.41
CA ALA A 512 -11.24 5.86 -15.68
C ALA A 512 -10.00 6.71 -15.27
N GLU A 513 -8.79 6.36 -15.74
CA GLU A 513 -7.52 6.92 -15.28
C GLU A 513 -6.67 7.42 -16.46
N ASP A 514 -7.04 8.56 -17.04
CA ASP A 514 -6.44 9.10 -18.28
C ASP A 514 -4.90 9.25 -18.22
N GLY A 515 -4.33 9.50 -17.03
CA GLY A 515 -2.90 9.67 -16.80
C GLY A 515 -2.13 8.40 -16.41
N ALA A 516 -2.81 7.28 -16.17
CA ALA A 516 -2.16 6.10 -15.61
C ALA A 516 -1.16 5.44 -16.59
N PRO A 517 -0.05 4.86 -16.08
CA PRO A 517 0.81 4.00 -16.88
C PRO A 517 0.04 2.79 -17.42
N THR A 518 0.60 2.14 -18.45
CA THR A 518 -0.06 0.98 -19.04
C THR A 518 -0.16 -0.17 -18.02
N TRP A 519 -1.19 -1.01 -18.16
CA TRP A 519 -1.36 -2.17 -17.28
C TRP A 519 -0.11 -3.07 -17.21
N PHE A 520 0.63 -3.20 -18.32
CA PHE A 520 1.87 -3.97 -18.37
C PHE A 520 2.98 -3.40 -17.48
N GLU A 521 3.15 -2.07 -17.47
CA GLU A 521 4.14 -1.39 -16.62
C GLU A 521 3.76 -1.49 -15.15
N LEU A 522 2.48 -1.25 -14.82
CA LEU A 522 1.96 -1.38 -13.45
C LEU A 522 2.05 -2.82 -12.93
N LEU A 523 1.80 -3.82 -13.77
CA LEU A 523 1.87 -5.23 -13.40
C LEU A 523 3.28 -5.65 -12.93
N GLN A 524 4.33 -5.08 -13.52
CA GLN A 524 5.70 -5.31 -13.06
C GLN A 524 5.96 -4.72 -11.67
N ILE A 525 5.38 -3.54 -11.37
CA ILE A 525 5.46 -2.93 -10.05
C ILE A 525 4.64 -3.72 -9.04
N PHE A 526 3.39 -4.06 -9.34
CA PHE A 526 2.52 -4.79 -8.42
C PHE A 526 3.08 -6.17 -8.07
N ARG A 527 3.63 -6.93 -9.04
CA ARG A 527 4.32 -8.20 -8.75
C ARG A 527 5.59 -8.02 -7.91
N ARG A 528 6.29 -6.88 -8.01
CA ARG A 528 7.45 -6.56 -7.17
C ARG A 528 7.03 -6.20 -5.74
N LEU A 529 5.96 -5.42 -5.57
CA LEU A 529 5.38 -5.09 -4.27
C LEU A 529 4.81 -6.34 -3.58
N GLU A 530 4.17 -7.24 -4.35
CA GLU A 530 3.70 -8.53 -3.85
C GLU A 530 4.85 -9.43 -3.40
N ALA A 531 5.93 -9.53 -4.19
CA ALA A 531 7.11 -10.31 -3.83
C ALA A 531 7.88 -9.78 -2.59
N ARG A 532 7.51 -8.59 -2.10
CA ARG A 532 7.99 -8.00 -0.84
C ARG A 532 6.99 -8.13 0.31
N GLY A 533 5.78 -8.65 0.06
CA GLY A 533 4.68 -8.70 1.03
C GLY A 533 3.96 -7.36 1.26
N GLU A 534 4.29 -6.29 0.53
CA GLU A 534 3.66 -4.97 0.70
C GLU A 534 2.18 -4.96 0.26
N ILE A 535 1.85 -5.78 -0.75
CA ILE A 535 0.48 -5.97 -1.28
C ILE A 535 0.20 -7.46 -1.53
N ARG A 536 -1.06 -7.79 -1.78
CA ARG A 536 -1.51 -9.15 -2.14
C ARG A 536 -2.06 -9.15 -3.57
N GLY A 537 -1.61 -10.08 -4.41
CA GLY A 537 -2.18 -10.39 -5.71
C GLY A 537 -3.08 -11.63 -5.61
N GLY A 538 -4.21 -11.62 -6.33
CA GLY A 538 -5.17 -12.72 -6.30
C GLY A 538 -6.45 -12.47 -7.09
N ARG A 539 -7.53 -13.14 -6.64
CA ARG A 539 -8.91 -12.93 -7.10
C ARG A 539 -9.73 -12.52 -5.88
N PHE A 540 -9.96 -11.23 -5.74
CA PHE A 540 -10.74 -10.63 -4.64
C PHE A 540 -12.20 -10.36 -5.05
N ILE A 541 -12.42 -10.08 -6.34
CA ILE A 541 -13.71 -9.71 -6.92
C ILE A 541 -14.06 -10.68 -8.06
N THR A 542 -15.29 -11.20 -8.06
CA THR A 542 -15.88 -12.02 -9.13
C THR A 542 -16.40 -11.15 -10.28
N GLY A 543 -16.58 -11.73 -11.47
CA GLY A 543 -17.10 -11.01 -12.63
C GLY A 543 -16.11 -10.09 -13.36
N VAL A 544 -14.93 -9.80 -12.78
CA VAL A 544 -13.87 -9.00 -13.43
C VAL A 544 -12.66 -9.86 -13.85
N ALA A 545 -12.08 -9.54 -15.01
CA ALA A 545 -11.02 -10.33 -15.62
C ALA A 545 -9.60 -9.92 -15.12
N GLY A 546 -8.60 -10.73 -15.44
CA GLY A 546 -7.18 -10.43 -15.16
C GLY A 546 -6.72 -10.59 -13.70
N GLU A 547 -5.43 -10.34 -13.46
CA GLU A 547 -4.83 -10.26 -12.12
C GLU A 547 -5.37 -9.04 -11.35
N GLN A 548 -5.59 -9.19 -10.04
CA GLN A 548 -6.07 -8.13 -9.15
C GLN A 548 -5.06 -7.97 -8.01
N PHE A 549 -4.82 -6.74 -7.55
CA PHE A 549 -3.88 -6.43 -6.47
C PHE A 549 -4.51 -5.53 -5.42
N ALA A 550 -4.29 -5.81 -4.13
CA ALA A 550 -4.91 -5.11 -3.02
C ALA A 550 -3.98 -5.02 -1.80
N LEU A 551 -4.20 -4.01 -0.95
CA LEU A 551 -3.59 -3.97 0.39
C LEU A 551 -4.17 -5.06 1.30
N ALA A 552 -3.37 -5.55 2.25
CA ALA A 552 -3.76 -6.61 3.18
C ALA A 552 -5.04 -6.30 3.97
N ASP A 553 -5.15 -5.06 4.47
CA ASP A 553 -6.28 -4.50 5.21
C ASP A 553 -7.52 -4.31 4.31
N THR A 554 -7.35 -3.88 3.04
CA THR A 554 -8.47 -3.80 2.08
C THR A 554 -9.19 -5.13 1.93
N VAL A 555 -8.45 -6.25 1.86
CA VAL A 555 -9.04 -7.60 1.73
C VAL A 555 -9.85 -7.98 2.98
N GLN A 556 -9.43 -7.55 4.18
CA GLN A 556 -10.17 -7.78 5.43
C GLN A 556 -11.46 -6.96 5.47
N LYS A 557 -11.38 -5.65 5.15
CA LYS A 557 -12.54 -4.75 5.05
C LYS A 557 -13.58 -5.24 4.04
N LEU A 558 -13.14 -5.76 2.90
CA LEU A 558 -14.02 -6.31 1.86
C LEU A 558 -14.84 -7.51 2.36
N ARG A 559 -14.24 -8.39 3.17
CA ARG A 559 -14.92 -9.53 3.80
C ARG A 559 -15.95 -9.06 4.82
N GLN A 560 -15.58 -8.13 5.69
CA GLN A 560 -16.51 -7.55 6.68
C GLN A 560 -17.78 -7.00 6.01
N ILE A 561 -17.64 -6.28 4.88
CA ILE A 561 -18.77 -5.68 4.13
C ILE A 561 -19.67 -6.73 3.46
N ARG A 562 -19.12 -7.90 3.09
CA ARG A 562 -19.87 -9.06 2.62
C ARG A 562 -20.68 -9.67 3.78
N ASP A 563 -20.02 -9.91 4.90
CA ASP A 563 -20.58 -10.63 6.05
C ASP A 563 -21.65 -9.78 6.79
N GLU A 564 -21.60 -8.46 6.66
CA GLU A 564 -22.64 -7.52 7.16
C GLU A 564 -24.00 -7.60 6.42
N GLY A 565 -24.07 -8.22 5.24
CA GLY A 565 -25.32 -8.32 4.47
C GLY A 565 -25.82 -7.03 3.80
N SER A 566 -27.10 -7.04 3.40
CA SER A 566 -27.81 -5.92 2.74
C SER A 566 -28.33 -4.91 3.77
N ARG A 567 -28.20 -3.61 3.49
CA ARG A 567 -28.75 -2.52 4.31
C ARG A 567 -29.84 -1.71 3.57
N ARG A 568 -30.14 -2.05 2.32
CA ARG A 568 -30.99 -1.29 1.39
C ARG A 568 -30.55 0.16 1.24
N GLU A 569 -29.23 0.39 1.27
CA GLU A 569 -28.64 1.72 1.27
C GLU A 569 -28.63 2.30 -0.14
N ILE A 570 -29.31 3.44 -0.34
CA ILE A 570 -29.37 4.16 -1.62
C ILE A 570 -28.27 5.22 -1.66
N VAL A 571 -27.43 5.17 -2.68
CA VAL A 571 -26.34 6.14 -2.92
C VAL A 571 -26.52 6.77 -4.29
N VAL A 572 -26.64 8.11 -4.34
CA VAL A 572 -26.71 8.87 -5.60
C VAL A 572 -25.43 9.68 -5.79
N ILE A 573 -24.79 9.52 -6.96
CA ILE A 573 -23.59 10.26 -7.35
C ILE A 573 -23.82 11.04 -8.65
N THR A 574 -23.04 12.10 -8.86
CA THR A 574 -22.88 12.71 -10.21
C THR A 574 -22.17 11.72 -11.12
N ALA A 575 -22.57 11.63 -12.40
CA ALA A 575 -21.90 10.74 -13.34
C ALA A 575 -20.44 11.18 -13.62
N ALA A 576 -20.12 12.46 -13.34
CA ALA A 576 -18.77 13.00 -13.35
C ALA A 576 -17.88 12.53 -12.17
N ASP A 577 -18.44 11.80 -11.20
CA ASP A 577 -17.70 11.25 -10.07
C ASP A 577 -16.90 10.01 -10.52
N PRO A 578 -15.66 9.79 -10.04
CA PRO A 578 -14.90 8.59 -10.38
C PRO A 578 -15.61 7.27 -10.01
N LEU A 579 -16.57 7.29 -9.08
CA LEU A 579 -17.38 6.11 -8.75
C LEU A 579 -18.48 5.80 -9.77
N ASN A 580 -18.57 6.53 -10.88
CA ASN A 580 -19.37 6.14 -12.04
C ASN A 580 -18.67 5.02 -12.82
N LEU A 581 -18.79 3.79 -12.31
CA LEU A 581 -18.23 2.58 -12.91
C LEU A 581 -19.25 1.78 -13.75
N VAL A 582 -20.40 2.38 -14.08
CA VAL A 582 -21.42 1.77 -14.95
C VAL A 582 -20.85 1.59 -16.35
N GLY A 583 -20.94 0.37 -16.90
CA GLY A 583 -20.31 0.00 -18.16
C GLY A 583 -18.78 -0.23 -18.09
N ILE A 584 -18.17 -0.13 -16.89
CA ILE A 584 -16.80 -0.59 -16.61
C ILE A 584 -16.87 -1.90 -15.82
N LEU A 585 -17.57 -1.90 -14.69
CA LEU A 585 -17.79 -3.10 -13.87
C LEU A 585 -19.14 -3.77 -14.13
N SER A 586 -20.07 -3.04 -14.74
CA SER A 586 -21.45 -3.47 -14.96
C SER A 586 -21.73 -3.72 -16.46
N ARG A 587 -22.73 -4.55 -16.77
CA ARG A 587 -23.04 -4.95 -18.17
C ARG A 587 -23.84 -3.92 -18.96
N GLN A 588 -24.36 -2.90 -18.30
CA GLN A 588 -25.16 -1.84 -18.90
C GLN A 588 -24.29 -0.89 -19.72
N GLU A 589 -24.92 -0.12 -20.60
CA GLU A 589 -24.25 0.92 -21.35
C GLU A 589 -23.64 1.98 -20.41
N ARG A 590 -22.40 2.39 -20.70
CA ARG A 590 -21.66 3.40 -19.93
C ARG A 590 -22.46 4.70 -19.80
N VAL A 591 -22.71 5.15 -18.57
CA VAL A 591 -23.35 6.45 -18.33
C VAL A 591 -22.31 7.56 -18.60
N PRO A 592 -22.55 8.50 -19.52
CA PRO A 592 -21.57 9.54 -19.84
C PRO A 592 -21.27 10.42 -18.62
N GLY A 593 -19.98 10.63 -18.35
CA GLY A 593 -19.46 11.32 -17.15
C GLY A 593 -19.63 12.83 -17.13
N THR A 594 -20.84 13.32 -17.39
CA THR A 594 -21.16 14.75 -17.37
C THR A 594 -21.65 15.19 -16.00
N ALA A 595 -21.42 16.46 -15.68
CA ALA A 595 -21.89 17.05 -14.42
C ALA A 595 -23.44 17.09 -14.30
N SER A 596 -24.19 16.98 -15.40
CA SER A 596 -25.67 16.99 -15.39
C SER A 596 -26.29 15.61 -15.17
N ASN A 597 -25.56 14.54 -15.47
CA ASN A 597 -26.03 13.16 -15.34
C ASN A 597 -25.85 12.65 -13.90
N ARG A 598 -26.68 11.70 -13.46
CA ARG A 598 -26.63 11.09 -12.12
C ARG A 598 -26.72 9.57 -12.22
N VAL A 599 -26.19 8.85 -11.23
CA VAL A 599 -26.37 7.40 -11.08
C VAL A 599 -26.78 7.10 -9.64
N ALA A 600 -27.81 6.28 -9.47
CA ALA A 600 -28.21 5.71 -8.19
C ALA A 600 -27.80 4.25 -8.08
N TYR A 601 -27.30 3.89 -6.91
CA TYR A 601 -26.94 2.54 -6.52
C TYR A 601 -27.76 2.12 -5.30
N LEU A 602 -28.16 0.86 -5.24
CA LEU A 602 -28.79 0.22 -4.08
C LEU A 602 -27.87 -0.90 -3.59
N ASP A 603 -27.32 -0.76 -2.37
CA ASP A 603 -26.31 -1.69 -1.82
C ASP A 603 -25.16 -2.03 -2.81
N GLY A 604 -24.74 -1.04 -3.62
CA GLY A 604 -23.68 -1.19 -4.62
C GLY A 604 -24.12 -1.65 -6.01
N LEU A 605 -25.37 -2.09 -6.19
CA LEU A 605 -25.95 -2.40 -7.50
C LEU A 605 -26.43 -1.12 -8.18
N PRO A 606 -25.99 -0.75 -9.41
CA PRO A 606 -26.55 0.39 -10.13
C PRO A 606 -28.01 0.12 -10.51
N VAL A 607 -28.94 0.96 -10.04
CA VAL A 607 -30.39 0.75 -10.23
C VAL A 607 -31.05 1.76 -11.17
N ALA A 608 -30.55 3.00 -11.22
CA ALA A 608 -31.10 4.04 -12.09
C ALA A 608 -30.02 5.06 -12.53
N ALA A 609 -30.24 5.71 -13.67
CA ALA A 609 -29.44 6.84 -14.13
C ALA A 609 -30.30 8.00 -14.62
N LEU A 610 -29.85 9.23 -14.39
CA LEU A 610 -30.38 10.43 -15.03
C LEU A 610 -29.47 10.77 -16.22
N ARG A 611 -30.01 10.73 -17.43
CA ARG A 611 -29.30 11.06 -18.68
C ARG A 611 -30.06 12.17 -19.40
N GLY A 612 -29.44 13.33 -19.60
CA GLY A 612 -30.07 14.43 -20.36
C GLY A 612 -31.41 14.96 -19.79
N GLY A 613 -31.75 14.65 -18.53
CA GLY A 613 -33.01 15.01 -17.89
C GLY A 613 -34.04 13.88 -17.83
N THR A 614 -33.85 12.76 -18.55
CA THR A 614 -34.69 11.56 -18.45
C THR A 614 -34.09 10.56 -17.47
N THR A 615 -34.93 9.91 -16.66
CA THR A 615 -34.49 8.86 -15.72
C THR A 615 -34.74 7.48 -16.33
N GLU A 616 -33.72 6.63 -16.33
CA GLU A 616 -33.73 5.27 -16.88
C GLU A 616 -33.39 4.28 -15.75
N PHE A 617 -34.11 3.15 -15.69
CA PHE A 617 -33.75 2.05 -14.79
C PHE A 617 -32.69 1.15 -15.46
N LEU A 618 -31.67 0.77 -14.68
CA LEU A 618 -30.51 0.00 -15.15
C LEU A 618 -30.60 -1.50 -14.81
N ASN A 619 -31.30 -1.81 -13.71
CA ASN A 619 -31.47 -3.13 -13.12
C ASN A 619 -32.87 -3.26 -12.51
N GLU A 620 -33.32 -4.49 -12.30
CA GLU A 620 -34.47 -4.78 -11.43
C GLU A 620 -34.09 -4.61 -9.95
N PHE A 621 -34.98 -4.04 -9.16
CA PHE A 621 -34.83 -3.83 -7.72
C PHE A 621 -36.22 -3.67 -7.05
N PRO A 622 -36.34 -3.80 -5.72
CA PRO A 622 -37.63 -3.87 -5.02
C PRO A 622 -38.55 -2.66 -5.28
N GLU A 623 -39.80 -2.94 -5.65
CA GLU A 623 -40.79 -1.93 -6.06
C GLU A 623 -41.06 -0.87 -4.97
N ASP A 624 -40.96 -1.24 -3.69
CA ASP A 624 -41.10 -0.34 -2.54
C ASP A 624 -40.06 0.80 -2.52
N LEU A 625 -38.93 0.62 -3.22
CA LEU A 625 -37.86 1.61 -3.29
C LEU A 625 -37.90 2.48 -4.56
N HIS A 626 -38.74 2.17 -5.55
CA HIS A 626 -38.74 2.85 -6.86
C HIS A 626 -38.96 4.36 -6.72
N SER A 627 -39.99 4.77 -5.97
CA SER A 627 -40.30 6.20 -5.75
C SER A 627 -39.19 6.93 -4.98
N SER A 628 -38.52 6.25 -4.04
CA SER A 628 -37.39 6.82 -3.28
C SER A 628 -36.18 7.05 -4.19
N VAL A 629 -35.81 6.06 -5.00
CA VAL A 629 -34.70 6.15 -5.97
C VAL A 629 -34.97 7.27 -6.99
N LEU A 630 -36.14 7.29 -7.62
CA LEU A 630 -36.52 8.35 -8.57
C LEU A 630 -36.45 9.75 -7.94
N SER A 631 -37.00 9.90 -6.73
CA SER A 631 -36.99 11.17 -6.00
C SER A 631 -35.57 11.64 -5.70
N GLN A 632 -34.68 10.78 -5.20
CA GLN A 632 -33.31 11.16 -4.87
C GLN A 632 -32.49 11.52 -6.12
N VAL A 633 -32.64 10.75 -7.21
CA VAL A 633 -31.97 11.01 -8.49
C VAL A 633 -32.36 12.37 -9.08
N GLN A 634 -33.61 12.80 -8.89
CA GLN A 634 -34.15 14.05 -9.44
C GLN A 634 -33.97 15.26 -8.51
N GLN A 635 -34.05 15.08 -7.19
CA GLN A 635 -33.93 16.19 -6.22
C GLN A 635 -32.54 16.86 -6.24
N CYS A 636 -31.47 16.10 -6.50
CA CYS A 636 -30.11 16.64 -6.62
C CYS A 636 -29.89 17.59 -7.81
N TRP A 637 -30.91 17.84 -8.65
CA TRP A 637 -30.84 18.77 -9.79
C TRP A 637 -31.14 20.23 -9.43
N ILE A 638 -31.69 20.50 -8.23
CA ILE A 638 -32.16 21.84 -7.84
C ILE A 638 -31.07 22.60 -7.07
N LEU A 639 -30.55 23.67 -7.68
CA LEU A 639 -29.80 24.74 -7.00
C LEU A 639 -30.35 26.12 -7.41
N PRO A 640 -30.18 27.17 -6.59
CA PRO A 640 -29.34 27.21 -5.39
C PRO A 640 -30.11 27.36 -4.06
N ARG A 641 -29.55 26.78 -2.98
CA ARG A 641 -29.81 27.28 -1.63
C ARG A 641 -29.28 28.72 -1.55
N GLN A 642 -30.19 29.69 -1.52
CA GLN A 642 -29.86 30.99 -0.93
C GLN A 642 -29.65 30.80 0.57
N HIS A 643 -28.76 31.58 1.17
CA HIS A 643 -28.67 31.69 2.63
C HIS A 643 -30.04 32.10 3.19
N VAL A 644 -30.65 31.23 3.99
CA VAL A 644 -31.63 31.63 5.00
C VAL A 644 -31.07 31.19 6.35
N SER A 645 -30.25 32.07 6.90
CA SER A 645 -29.93 32.06 8.33
C SER A 645 -31.17 32.53 9.10
N GLY A 646 -31.73 31.65 9.94
CA GLY A 646 -32.67 32.02 10.99
C GLY A 646 -34.05 31.35 10.92
N LEU A 647 -34.55 31.02 12.12
CA LEU A 647 -35.90 30.54 12.46
C LEU A 647 -36.20 29.04 12.32
N VAL A 648 -35.67 28.25 13.26
CA VAL A 648 -36.49 27.29 14.01
C VAL A 648 -36.23 27.48 15.51
N THR A 649 -37.11 28.20 16.18
CA THR A 649 -37.21 28.21 17.65
C THR A 649 -38.56 27.65 18.07
N ALA A 650 -38.52 26.67 18.97
CA ALA A 650 -39.57 26.23 19.88
C ALA A 650 -40.89 25.67 19.30
N GLY A 651 -41.32 24.53 19.84
CA GLY A 651 -42.76 24.20 19.86
C GLY A 651 -43.15 22.72 19.77
N GLU A 652 -42.64 21.85 20.64
CA GLU A 652 -43.29 20.54 20.85
C GLU A 652 -43.19 20.08 22.33
N GLN A 653 -44.18 20.50 23.11
CA GLN A 653 -44.58 19.88 24.38
C GLN A 653 -46.10 19.69 24.35
N THR A 654 -46.58 18.58 23.80
CA THR A 654 -47.90 18.01 24.12
C THR A 654 -48.02 16.57 23.62
N LEU A 655 -47.55 15.61 24.44
CA LEU A 655 -48.33 14.47 24.98
C LEU A 655 -47.41 13.54 25.79
#